data_AF-A0A484L546-F1
#
_entry.id   AF-A0A484L546-F1
#
_cell.length_a   1.000
_cell.length_b   1.000
_cell.length_c   1.000
_cell.angle_alpha   90.00
_cell.angle_beta   90.00
_cell.angle_gamma   90.00
#
_symmetry.space_group_name_H-M   'P 1'
#
loop_
_entity.id
_entity.type
_entity.pdbx_description
1 polymer ?
#
loop_
_entity_poly.entity_id
_entity_poly.type
_entity_poly.pdbx_seq_one_letter_code
_entity_poly.pdbx_strand_id
1 'polypeptide(L)'
;MENHFSKYSVLVLVLLLISQNILNQTADGRDLRPSEHGLADQESTSKSPGAGNSSSSGMLAFFGVSPASVELPAGRNFTASWMSAGASGRSITRDGKTEDPIREGLFVGSLVCGLAGVVLVAVSAALLLIVRFRKQRRKDVVLAECSEVFMSCTCKNKTPWKDSGVAGAVLKALWKNPLWVDAPPHLPKVLAHLRSTPQQGDPPSNTSQEFAGSITVGCPTGADVNTPVFGPSEGMTGMAEAIFGPSGVTIAVVAAIGPITEVTGADSIVALDPTKVVIGVDPMAALDPSSSSWRNQTYIMEFLAGKSILITGATGFLAKVLVEKILRTQPDIKKLFLLIRASDSESARKRFHTEVLDCELFRVLRDKYGGKFNALAEEKVFPVAGDISFKDLGIENADQILEEVDFIINSAATTVFDERYDVAMSINTLGAINVLNFAKKCLKLNMIVHVSTAYVCGDRSGSVPESPFRLGDTVNNGDTCLDIDEEKRVIEEKLMELKSQEATDKQVRVAMKILGIERAKLHGWPNTYSFTKAMGEMLLLKHKENLCVVTLRPTIITSTYKEPFPGWIEGARTMDIFVLLYGKGKANFMMGDPDSILDAIPGDMVVNSILAAVAHHGSGGDHHQRRKYSDKEMIYHVGSSSTNPLKILDLRNYLFSYFTHNPWTTKTGEVVKVSKPVLLTSLKDLRRYISIRYLPIITVLKLLNVVLFHYFEEKCVTVEKKINLVMRIAELYKPYLFFYGSFDETNTRRLRKAIAEKNMAETLYFDAQGIVWEDYFNNTHIPGVVKYAF
;
A
#
# COMPACT_ATOMS: atom_id res chain seq x y z
N MET A 1 -43.40 -9.61 37.96
CA MET A 1 -42.04 -9.12 37.60
C MET A 1 -41.35 -10.02 36.57
N GLU A 2 -41.53 -11.34 36.62
CA GLU A 2 -40.94 -12.29 35.65
C GLU A 2 -41.36 -12.05 34.18
N ASN A 3 -42.62 -11.65 33.92
CA ASN A 3 -43.10 -11.34 32.57
C ASN A 3 -42.48 -10.09 31.92
N HIS A 4 -41.91 -9.17 32.72
CA HIS A 4 -41.16 -8.02 32.17
C HIS A 4 -39.68 -8.35 32.01
N PHE A 5 -39.13 -9.20 32.89
CA PHE A 5 -37.74 -9.66 32.78
C PHE A 5 -37.51 -10.41 31.46
N SER A 6 -38.45 -11.26 31.03
CA SER A 6 -38.38 -11.96 29.73
C SER A 6 -38.35 -10.99 28.53
N LYS A 7 -39.20 -9.95 28.52
CA LYS A 7 -39.28 -9.00 27.38
C LYS A 7 -38.05 -8.08 27.26
N TYR A 8 -37.47 -7.64 28.37
CA TYR A 8 -36.24 -6.83 28.34
C TYR A 8 -34.98 -7.66 28.15
N SER A 9 -34.96 -8.92 28.62
CA SER A 9 -33.89 -9.86 28.31
C SER A 9 -33.82 -10.13 26.81
N VAL A 10 -34.98 -10.32 26.16
CA VAL A 10 -35.06 -10.47 24.70
C VAL A 10 -34.62 -9.21 23.98
N LEU A 11 -34.97 -8.00 24.44
CA LEU A 11 -34.51 -6.75 23.82
C LEU A 11 -33.00 -6.54 23.95
N VAL A 12 -32.42 -6.84 25.11
CA VAL A 12 -30.96 -6.78 25.34
C VAL A 12 -30.26 -7.87 24.54
N LEU A 13 -30.81 -9.08 24.46
CA LEU A 13 -30.29 -10.16 23.63
C LEU A 13 -30.37 -9.79 22.15
N VAL A 14 -31.45 -9.14 21.69
CA VAL A 14 -31.61 -8.65 20.32
C VAL A 14 -30.63 -7.51 20.02
N LEU A 15 -30.38 -6.59 20.96
CA LEU A 15 -29.35 -5.56 20.80
C LEU A 15 -27.93 -6.13 20.86
N LEU A 16 -27.70 -7.19 21.64
CA LEU A 16 -26.44 -7.94 21.68
C LEU A 16 -26.24 -8.77 20.41
N LEU A 17 -27.29 -9.34 19.85
CA LEU A 17 -27.28 -10.09 18.59
C LEU A 17 -27.17 -9.16 17.38
N ILE A 18 -27.81 -7.98 17.40
CA ILE A 18 -27.65 -6.94 16.38
C ILE A 18 -26.24 -6.37 16.45
N SER A 19 -25.71 -6.09 17.64
CA SER A 19 -24.32 -5.65 17.80
C SER A 19 -23.34 -6.75 17.42
N GLN A 20 -23.59 -8.03 17.75
CA GLN A 20 -22.80 -9.17 17.28
C GLN A 20 -22.91 -9.40 15.77
N ASN A 21 -24.05 -9.15 15.11
CA ASN A 21 -24.16 -9.25 13.65
C ASN A 21 -23.46 -8.09 12.94
N ILE A 22 -23.56 -6.87 13.50
CA ILE A 22 -22.81 -5.70 13.00
C ILE A 22 -21.30 -5.86 13.28
N LEU A 23 -20.93 -6.49 14.40
CA LEU A 23 -19.54 -6.80 14.76
C LEU A 23 -18.98 -8.00 13.99
N ASN A 24 -19.77 -9.04 13.67
CA ASN A 24 -19.34 -10.19 12.89
C ASN A 24 -19.19 -9.84 11.41
N GLN A 25 -19.93 -8.87 10.87
CA GLN A 25 -19.63 -8.29 9.56
C GLN A 25 -18.35 -7.44 9.53
N THR A 26 -17.73 -7.18 10.69
CA THR A 26 -16.47 -6.44 10.83
C THR A 26 -15.36 -7.25 11.52
N ALA A 27 -15.60 -8.53 11.84
CA ALA A 27 -14.68 -9.40 12.57
C ALA A 27 -14.06 -10.45 11.65
N ASP A 28 -13.33 -9.98 10.64
CA ASP A 28 -12.29 -10.80 10.02
C ASP A 28 -11.00 -9.98 9.84
N GLY A 29 -10.49 -9.58 10.99
CA GLY A 29 -9.24 -8.84 11.13
C GLY A 29 -8.63 -9.14 12.49
N ARG A 30 -8.17 -10.38 12.69
CA ARG A 30 -7.21 -10.67 13.75
C ARG A 30 -5.82 -10.31 13.24
N ASP A 31 -5.19 -9.41 13.98
CA ASP A 31 -3.83 -8.93 13.74
C ASP A 31 -2.80 -10.06 13.81
N LEU A 32 -1.82 -9.95 12.93
CA LEU A 32 -0.61 -10.74 12.90
C LEU A 32 0.19 -10.46 14.19
N ARG A 33 0.39 -11.50 15.01
CA ARG A 33 1.45 -11.48 16.01
C ARG A 33 2.81 -11.51 15.30
N PRO A 34 3.79 -10.69 15.70
CA PRO A 34 5.18 -10.94 15.36
C PRO A 34 5.60 -12.27 16.00
N SER A 35 6.00 -13.21 15.16
CA SER A 35 6.66 -14.45 15.57
C SER A 35 7.93 -14.13 16.35
N GLU A 36 8.14 -14.91 17.41
CA GLU A 36 9.32 -14.92 18.26
C GLU A 36 10.59 -15.09 17.42
N HIS A 37 11.53 -14.15 17.52
CA HIS A 37 12.92 -14.37 17.17
C HIS A 37 13.70 -14.34 18.47
N GLY A 38 14.09 -15.54 18.92
CA GLY A 38 15.05 -15.69 20.00
C GLY A 38 16.42 -15.25 19.53
N LEU A 39 17.07 -14.39 20.31
CA LEU A 39 18.49 -14.43 20.61
C LEU A 39 18.67 -13.76 21.98
N ALA A 40 19.37 -14.48 22.85
CA ALA A 40 19.55 -14.18 24.26
C ALA A 40 20.48 -12.98 24.51
N ASP A 41 20.26 -12.34 25.65
CA ASP A 41 21.06 -11.26 26.23
C ASP A 41 22.53 -11.64 26.41
N GLN A 42 23.43 -10.70 26.12
CA GLN A 42 24.65 -10.48 26.91
C GLN A 42 25.13 -9.03 26.79
N GLU A 43 25.20 -8.37 27.95
CA GLU A 43 25.78 -7.04 28.17
C GLU A 43 27.32 -7.08 28.09
N SER A 44 27.95 -6.07 27.46
CA SER A 44 29.02 -5.26 28.09
C SER A 44 29.59 -4.15 27.17
N THR A 45 29.51 -2.90 27.66
CA THR A 45 30.47 -1.77 27.59
C THR A 45 31.05 -1.21 26.26
N SER A 46 30.59 0.02 25.98
CA SER A 46 31.31 1.25 25.56
C SER A 46 32.24 1.29 24.34
N LYS A 47 31.77 1.97 23.26
CA LYS A 47 32.36 3.17 22.61
C LYS A 47 31.64 3.45 21.26
N SER A 48 31.26 4.70 21.01
CA SER A 48 30.83 5.21 19.68
C SER A 48 32.00 5.17 18.68
N PRO A 49 31.82 5.38 17.35
CA PRO A 49 30.64 5.88 16.64
C PRO A 49 30.25 5.05 15.39
N GLY A 50 28.99 5.08 14.94
CA GLY A 50 28.67 4.36 13.70
C GLY A 50 27.23 4.44 13.22
N ALA A 51 27.12 4.66 11.91
CA ALA A 51 26.02 4.44 10.98
C ALA A 51 24.88 3.52 11.45
N GLY A 52 23.63 3.98 11.24
CA GLY A 52 22.43 3.19 11.41
C GLY A 52 21.71 2.95 10.08
N ASN A 53 22.00 1.80 9.47
CA ASN A 53 21.16 1.17 8.45
C ASN A 53 19.77 0.83 9.03
N SER A 54 18.71 1.02 8.25
CA SER A 54 17.48 0.23 8.41
C SER A 54 16.87 -0.08 7.03
N SER A 55 17.22 -1.27 6.53
CA SER A 55 16.49 -1.96 5.47
C SER A 55 15.37 -2.81 6.08
N SER A 56 14.24 -2.89 5.37
CA SER A 56 13.05 -3.75 5.58
C SER A 56 11.89 -3.20 6.43
N SER A 57 10.98 -2.48 5.76
CA SER A 57 9.54 -2.41 6.07
C SER A 57 8.77 -1.83 4.87
N GLY A 58 8.66 -2.63 3.80
CA GLY A 58 8.27 -2.19 2.45
C GLY A 58 6.80 -1.79 2.24
N MET A 59 5.87 -2.02 3.18
CA MET A 59 4.45 -1.61 3.00
C MET A 59 4.04 -0.38 3.82
N LEU A 60 4.67 -0.13 4.96
CA LEU A 60 4.35 1.01 5.84
C LEU A 60 5.23 2.23 5.59
N ALA A 61 6.44 2.03 5.03
CA ALA A 61 7.33 3.12 4.65
C ALA A 61 6.73 4.01 3.54
N PHE A 62 5.90 3.45 2.66
CA PHE A 62 5.18 4.21 1.64
C PHE A 62 4.12 5.17 2.23
N PHE A 63 3.60 4.88 3.44
CA PHE A 63 2.61 5.71 4.14
C PHE A 63 3.21 6.56 5.29
N GLY A 64 4.50 6.38 5.61
CA GLY A 64 5.18 7.09 6.70
C GLY A 64 4.65 6.76 8.11
N VAL A 65 4.21 5.51 8.37
CA VAL A 65 3.58 5.14 9.64
C VAL A 65 4.48 4.21 10.47
N SER A 66 4.98 4.70 11.62
CA SER A 66 5.46 3.86 12.74
C SER A 66 4.34 3.63 13.77
N PRO A 67 4.31 2.50 14.50
CA PRO A 67 3.32 2.24 15.56
C PRO A 67 3.52 3.15 16.79
N ALA A 68 2.48 3.19 17.66
CA ALA A 68 2.32 4.04 18.85
C ALA A 68 3.44 3.87 19.91
N SER A 69 3.64 4.70 20.94
CA SER A 69 2.74 5.52 21.80
C SER A 69 3.53 6.65 22.51
N VAL A 70 2.79 7.61 23.10
CA VAL A 70 3.14 8.68 24.08
C VAL A 70 2.74 10.09 23.59
N GLU A 71 2.24 10.86 24.55
CA GLU A 71 1.28 11.98 24.50
C GLU A 71 1.64 13.17 23.58
N LEU A 72 0.60 13.70 22.93
CA LEU A 72 0.65 14.97 22.19
C LEU A 72 0.55 16.15 23.19
N PRO A 73 1.24 17.28 22.94
CA PRO A 73 1.02 18.50 23.71
C PRO A 73 -0.42 18.99 23.58
N ALA A 74 -0.93 19.62 24.63
CA ALA A 74 -2.32 20.07 24.81
C ALA A 74 -2.96 20.65 23.52
N GLY A 75 -3.96 19.94 23.00
CA GLY A 75 -4.75 20.37 21.87
C GLY A 75 -5.56 21.62 22.16
N ARG A 76 -5.47 22.62 21.29
CA ARG A 76 -6.52 23.64 21.17
C ARG A 76 -7.84 22.94 20.84
N ASN A 77 -8.88 23.22 21.63
CA ASN A 77 -10.21 22.63 21.50
C ASN A 77 -10.81 22.85 20.10
N PHE A 78 -10.88 21.79 19.29
CA PHE A 78 -11.50 21.78 17.96
C PHE A 78 -13.04 21.70 17.99
N THR A 79 -13.67 21.65 19.17
CA THR A 79 -15.13 21.55 19.30
C THR A 79 -15.84 22.87 18.99
N ALA A 80 -15.18 24.03 19.14
CA ALA A 80 -15.82 25.33 18.94
C ALA A 80 -15.86 25.80 17.47
N SER A 81 -15.01 25.27 16.58
CA SER A 81 -14.93 25.74 15.19
C SER A 81 -15.98 25.11 14.25
N TRP A 82 -16.66 24.04 14.66
CA TRP A 82 -17.67 23.37 13.83
C TRP A 82 -18.94 24.24 13.68
N MET A 83 -19.33 24.97 14.73
CA MET A 83 -20.60 25.72 14.74
C MET A 83 -20.52 27.12 14.14
N SER A 84 -19.31 27.66 13.87
CA SER A 84 -19.15 29.08 13.53
C SER A 84 -18.86 29.39 12.05
N ALA A 85 -18.80 28.39 11.17
CA ALA A 85 -18.59 28.61 9.74
C ALA A 85 -19.95 28.75 9.00
N GLY A 86 -20.68 29.81 9.34
CA GLY A 86 -22.02 30.06 8.79
C GLY A 86 -22.39 31.55 8.74
N ALA A 87 -21.44 32.44 8.41
CA ALA A 87 -21.77 33.84 8.15
C ALA A 87 -20.65 34.57 7.38
N SER A 88 -20.57 34.39 6.06
CA SER A 88 -20.15 35.46 5.13
C SER A 88 -20.23 35.01 3.67
N GLY A 89 -20.78 35.88 2.82
CA GLY A 89 -20.67 35.80 1.36
C GLY A 89 -21.88 35.22 0.62
N ARG A 90 -22.87 36.08 0.34
CA ARG A 90 -23.96 35.79 -0.61
C ARG A 90 -23.47 36.15 -2.01
N SER A 91 -23.22 35.16 -2.86
CA SER A 91 -23.06 35.36 -4.31
C SER A 91 -24.19 34.62 -5.02
N ILE A 92 -24.95 35.36 -5.83
CA ILE A 92 -26.12 34.88 -6.57
C ILE A 92 -25.61 34.32 -7.90
N THR A 93 -25.75 33.02 -8.12
CA THR A 93 -25.72 32.43 -9.47
C THR A 93 -27.13 32.05 -9.90
N ARG A 94 -27.38 32.34 -11.17
CA ARG A 94 -28.65 32.24 -11.86
C ARG A 94 -28.80 30.81 -12.38
N ASP A 95 -29.35 29.93 -11.55
CA ASP A 95 -30.21 28.81 -11.98
C ASP A 95 -30.89 28.19 -10.75
N GLY A 96 -32.21 28.22 -10.78
CA GLY A 96 -33.07 27.95 -9.63
C GLY A 96 -33.10 26.48 -9.23
N LYS A 97 -32.32 26.12 -8.20
CA LYS A 97 -32.62 25.10 -7.20
C LYS A 97 -31.77 25.38 -5.95
N THR A 98 -32.29 26.23 -5.07
CA THR A 98 -31.71 26.43 -3.73
C THR A 98 -32.10 25.25 -2.84
N GLU A 99 -31.14 24.33 -2.61
CA GLU A 99 -31.24 23.41 -1.48
C GLU A 99 -31.03 24.18 -0.18
N ASP A 100 -31.94 24.00 0.77
CA ASP A 100 -32.10 24.80 1.97
C ASP A 100 -31.19 24.28 3.09
N PRO A 101 -29.99 24.87 3.33
CA PRO A 101 -28.96 24.28 4.21
C PRO A 101 -29.41 24.26 5.68
N ILE A 102 -30.35 25.14 6.03
CA ILE A 102 -30.94 25.26 7.36
C ILE A 102 -31.80 24.04 7.68
N ARG A 103 -32.58 23.57 6.68
CA ARG A 103 -33.46 22.40 6.84
C ARG A 103 -32.66 21.11 7.01
N GLU A 104 -31.54 20.97 6.30
CA GLU A 104 -30.63 19.83 6.48
C GLU A 104 -29.87 19.89 7.82
N GLY A 105 -29.40 21.07 8.23
CA GLY A 105 -28.77 21.26 9.54
C GLY A 105 -29.72 20.93 10.70
N LEU A 106 -30.99 21.33 10.59
CA LEU A 106 -32.05 20.96 11.53
C LEU A 106 -32.37 19.47 11.52
N PHE A 107 -32.36 18.82 10.36
CA PHE A 107 -32.62 17.38 10.25
C PHE A 107 -31.50 16.54 10.87
N VAL A 108 -30.24 16.86 10.56
CA VAL A 108 -29.08 16.19 11.16
C VAL A 108 -29.01 16.49 12.66
N GLY A 109 -29.24 17.74 13.07
CA GLY A 109 -29.32 18.12 14.47
C GLY A 109 -30.41 17.35 15.23
N SER A 110 -31.60 17.22 14.66
CA SER A 110 -32.71 16.46 15.25
C SER A 110 -32.42 14.97 15.36
N LEU A 111 -31.82 14.36 14.31
CA LEU A 111 -31.45 12.95 14.32
C LEU A 111 -30.36 12.64 15.35
N VAL A 112 -29.34 13.48 15.45
CA VAL A 112 -28.26 13.35 16.44
C VAL A 112 -28.79 13.56 17.86
N CYS A 113 -29.66 14.56 18.08
CA CYS A 113 -30.24 14.82 19.38
C CYS A 113 -31.23 13.71 19.81
N GLY A 114 -32.00 13.17 18.87
CA GLY A 114 -32.89 12.04 19.09
C GLY A 114 -32.13 10.75 19.46
N LEU A 115 -31.07 10.41 18.72
CA LEU A 115 -30.22 9.27 19.03
C LEU A 115 -29.47 9.46 20.37
N ALA A 116 -28.92 10.66 20.63
CA ALA A 116 -28.28 10.97 21.89
C ALA A 116 -29.25 10.86 23.08
N GLY A 117 -30.49 11.33 22.92
CA GLY A 117 -31.55 11.22 23.94
C GLY A 117 -31.91 9.77 24.25
N VAL A 118 -32.08 8.92 23.23
CA VAL A 118 -32.37 7.49 23.43
C VAL A 118 -31.23 6.79 24.15
N VAL A 119 -29.97 7.09 23.81
CA VAL A 119 -28.83 6.47 24.50
C VAL A 119 -28.66 7.02 25.91
N LEU A 120 -28.88 8.33 26.16
CA LEU A 120 -28.88 8.90 27.51
C LEU A 120 -29.94 8.22 28.40
N VAL A 121 -31.14 8.00 27.89
CA VAL A 121 -32.18 7.26 28.63
C VAL A 121 -31.76 5.82 28.91
N ALA A 122 -31.16 5.13 27.94
CA ALA A 122 -30.64 3.77 28.13
C ALA A 122 -29.50 3.71 29.15
N VAL A 123 -28.57 4.68 29.12
CA VAL A 123 -27.45 4.79 30.07
C VAL A 123 -27.93 5.17 31.46
N SER A 124 -28.86 6.11 31.59
CA SER A 124 -29.49 6.44 32.87
C SER A 124 -30.24 5.24 33.44
N ALA A 125 -30.96 4.47 32.61
CA ALA A 125 -31.61 3.23 33.03
C ALA A 125 -30.60 2.17 33.49
N ALA A 126 -29.49 1.99 32.76
CA ALA A 126 -28.41 1.08 33.13
C ALA A 126 -27.70 1.49 34.43
N LEU A 127 -27.40 2.78 34.59
CA LEU A 127 -26.82 3.32 35.83
C LEU A 127 -27.78 3.17 37.01
N LEU A 128 -29.07 3.39 36.83
CA LEU A 128 -30.09 3.14 37.86
C LEU A 128 -30.17 1.66 38.23
N LEU A 129 -30.05 0.75 37.26
CA LEU A 129 -30.00 -0.69 37.51
C LEU A 129 -28.73 -1.08 38.26
N ILE A 130 -27.56 -0.54 37.91
CA ILE A 130 -26.29 -0.78 38.60
C ILE A 130 -26.32 -0.23 40.04
N VAL A 131 -26.87 0.97 40.25
CA VAL A 131 -27.04 1.57 41.58
C VAL A 131 -28.02 0.74 42.41
N ARG A 132 -29.12 0.26 41.83
CA ARG A 132 -30.05 -0.66 42.51
C ARG A 132 -29.39 -1.99 42.86
N PHE A 133 -28.60 -2.56 41.95
CA PHE A 133 -27.86 -3.81 42.21
C PHE A 133 -26.80 -3.65 43.31
N ARG A 134 -26.10 -2.50 43.35
CA ARG A 134 -25.16 -2.15 44.43
C ARG A 134 -25.87 -1.93 45.76
N LYS A 135 -27.07 -1.34 45.75
CA LYS A 135 -27.90 -1.17 46.95
C LYS A 135 -28.48 -2.49 47.44
N GLN A 136 -28.78 -3.44 46.53
CA GLN A 136 -29.17 -4.81 46.85
C GLN A 136 -28.00 -5.58 47.48
N ARG A 137 -26.80 -5.55 46.86
CA ARG A 137 -25.59 -6.16 47.45
C ARG A 137 -25.22 -5.58 48.82
N ARG A 138 -25.40 -4.28 49.07
CA ARG A 138 -25.20 -3.72 50.43
C ARG A 138 -26.20 -4.26 51.45
N LYS A 139 -27.45 -4.56 51.04
CA LYS A 139 -28.43 -5.22 51.92
C LYS A 139 -28.05 -6.68 52.17
N ASP A 140 -27.55 -7.37 51.15
CA ASP A 140 -27.13 -8.79 51.27
C ASP A 140 -25.86 -8.93 52.12
N VAL A 141 -24.94 -7.96 52.06
CA VAL A 141 -23.74 -7.90 52.94
C VAL A 141 -24.12 -7.59 54.39
N VAL A 142 -25.06 -6.67 54.64
CA VAL A 142 -25.57 -6.40 56.00
C VAL A 142 -26.34 -7.60 56.57
N LEU A 143 -27.08 -8.35 55.74
CA LEU A 143 -27.73 -9.61 56.14
C LEU A 143 -26.71 -10.74 56.41
N ALA A 144 -25.61 -10.79 55.66
CA ALA A 144 -24.52 -11.74 55.89
C ALA A 144 -23.72 -11.42 57.17
N GLU A 145 -23.43 -10.14 57.45
CA GLU A 145 -22.80 -9.71 58.70
C GLU A 145 -23.71 -9.94 59.92
N CYS A 146 -25.03 -9.72 59.79
CA CYS A 146 -25.97 -10.08 60.85
C CYS A 146 -26.06 -11.59 61.08
N SER A 147 -25.91 -12.41 60.03
CA SER A 147 -25.89 -13.88 60.15
C SER A 147 -24.58 -14.40 60.76
N GLU A 148 -23.44 -13.76 60.49
CA GLU A 148 -22.14 -14.08 61.13
C GLU A 148 -22.11 -13.69 62.61
N VAL A 149 -22.72 -12.56 63.00
CA VAL A 149 -22.84 -12.17 64.42
C VAL A 149 -23.77 -13.15 65.18
N PHE A 150 -24.82 -13.66 64.54
CA PHE A 150 -25.74 -14.65 65.12
C PHE A 150 -25.10 -16.06 65.24
N MET A 151 -24.27 -16.46 64.29
CA MET A 151 -23.50 -17.72 64.31
C MET A 151 -22.29 -17.67 65.26
N SER A 152 -21.66 -16.50 65.43
CA SER A 152 -20.55 -16.29 66.37
C SER A 152 -20.99 -16.36 67.85
N CYS A 153 -22.20 -15.88 68.17
CA CYS A 153 -22.75 -15.95 69.54
C CYS A 153 -23.25 -17.35 69.93
N THR A 154 -23.43 -18.28 68.99
CA THR A 154 -23.95 -19.63 69.26
C THR A 154 -22.85 -20.71 69.37
N CYS A 155 -21.58 -20.40 69.06
CA CYS A 155 -20.46 -21.34 69.14
C CYS A 155 -19.53 -21.16 70.36
N LYS A 156 -19.77 -20.20 71.26
CA LYS A 156 -18.99 -20.02 72.49
C LYS A 156 -19.89 -19.85 73.71
N ASN A 157 -20.48 -20.95 74.19
CA ASN A 157 -20.64 -21.29 75.61
C ASN A 157 -21.67 -22.43 75.77
N LYS A 158 -21.18 -23.63 76.07
CA LYS A 158 -21.97 -24.73 76.62
C LYS A 158 -22.09 -24.53 78.14
N THR A 159 -23.21 -24.00 78.63
CA THR A 159 -23.90 -24.34 79.91
C THR A 159 -25.03 -23.33 80.22
N PRO A 160 -26.06 -23.71 81.00
CA PRO A 160 -27.44 -23.26 80.79
C PRO A 160 -27.80 -21.98 81.56
N TRP A 161 -28.47 -21.05 80.90
CA TRP A 161 -29.09 -19.91 81.57
C TRP A 161 -30.46 -20.34 82.12
N LYS A 162 -30.47 -20.72 83.40
CA LYS A 162 -31.63 -20.44 84.26
C LYS A 162 -31.66 -18.93 84.51
N ASP A 163 -32.84 -18.35 84.31
CA ASP A 163 -33.29 -17.05 84.82
C ASP A 163 -32.49 -15.79 84.41
N SER A 164 -32.79 -15.27 83.21
CA SER A 164 -32.92 -13.82 83.02
C SER A 164 -33.87 -13.50 81.85
N GLY A 165 -34.81 -12.59 82.10
CA GLY A 165 -36.04 -12.35 81.33
C GLY A 165 -35.91 -11.72 79.93
N VAL A 166 -34.80 -11.92 79.20
CA VAL A 166 -34.57 -11.29 77.89
C VAL A 166 -34.99 -12.21 76.73
N ALA A 167 -34.83 -13.53 76.85
CA ALA A 167 -35.23 -14.49 75.80
C ALA A 167 -36.76 -14.56 75.61
N GLY A 168 -37.54 -14.36 76.69
CA GLY A 168 -39.00 -14.33 76.64
C GLY A 168 -39.57 -13.08 75.95
N ALA A 169 -38.85 -11.97 75.92
CA ALA A 169 -39.28 -10.74 75.27
C ALA A 169 -39.11 -10.79 73.73
N VAL A 170 -38.02 -11.42 73.26
CA VAL A 170 -37.71 -11.55 71.82
C VAL A 170 -38.64 -12.56 71.13
N LEU A 171 -38.96 -13.69 71.80
CA LEU A 171 -39.92 -14.67 71.30
C LEU A 171 -41.36 -14.12 71.25
N LYS A 172 -41.75 -13.25 72.20
CA LYS A 172 -43.06 -12.56 72.17
C LYS A 172 -43.17 -11.52 71.05
N ALA A 173 -42.06 -10.91 70.63
CA ALA A 173 -42.03 -9.95 69.53
C ALA A 173 -42.08 -10.65 68.15
N LEU A 174 -41.46 -11.84 68.03
CA LEU A 174 -41.48 -12.63 66.80
C LEU A 174 -42.82 -13.31 66.52
N TRP A 175 -43.58 -13.69 67.56
CA TRP A 175 -44.89 -14.33 67.38
C TRP A 175 -46.04 -13.35 67.07
N LYS A 176 -45.84 -12.04 67.27
CA LYS A 176 -46.89 -11.02 67.02
C LYS A 176 -46.85 -10.37 65.63
N ASN A 177 -46.00 -10.84 64.70
CA ASN A 177 -45.91 -10.25 63.37
C ASN A 177 -46.80 -11.00 62.35
N PRO A 178 -47.84 -10.37 61.73
CA PRO A 178 -48.86 -11.08 60.94
C PRO A 178 -48.46 -11.55 59.53
N LEU A 179 -47.18 -11.55 59.16
CA LEU A 179 -46.75 -11.77 57.76
C LEU A 179 -46.19 -13.17 57.47
N TRP A 180 -46.47 -14.17 58.31
CA TRP A 180 -46.05 -15.56 58.12
C TRP A 180 -47.25 -16.51 57.94
N VAL A 181 -48.14 -16.20 56.99
CA VAL A 181 -49.12 -17.15 56.48
C VAL A 181 -49.12 -17.01 54.96
N ASP A 182 -48.48 -17.98 54.30
CA ASP A 182 -48.55 -18.40 52.89
C ASP A 182 -47.16 -18.67 52.29
N ALA A 183 -46.60 -19.83 52.64
CA ALA A 183 -45.46 -20.43 51.96
C ALA A 183 -45.93 -21.62 51.09
N PRO A 184 -45.59 -21.67 49.79
CA PRO A 184 -45.81 -22.86 48.95
C PRO A 184 -44.86 -24.02 49.31
N PRO A 185 -45.24 -25.29 49.10
CA PRO A 185 -44.63 -26.41 49.79
C PRO A 185 -43.55 -27.11 48.95
N HIS A 186 -42.33 -26.58 48.83
CA HIS A 186 -41.17 -27.38 48.39
C HIS A 186 -39.86 -26.84 48.96
N LEU A 187 -39.62 -27.05 50.25
CA LEU A 187 -38.31 -26.86 50.85
C LEU A 187 -37.98 -27.91 51.94
N PRO A 188 -37.88 -29.19 51.55
CA PRO A 188 -36.90 -30.04 52.23
C PRO A 188 -36.24 -31.05 51.27
N LYS A 189 -35.15 -30.66 50.58
CA LYS A 189 -34.23 -31.62 49.92
C LYS A 189 -32.73 -31.25 49.95
N VAL A 190 -32.33 -30.19 50.65
CA VAL A 190 -30.90 -29.76 50.68
C VAL A 190 -30.20 -30.06 52.02
N LEU A 191 -30.90 -30.62 53.02
CA LEU A 191 -30.33 -30.93 54.34
C LEU A 191 -30.10 -32.43 54.60
N ALA A 192 -29.63 -33.18 53.59
CA ALA A 192 -29.30 -34.60 53.77
C ALA A 192 -28.11 -35.05 52.91
N HIS A 193 -26.95 -34.37 52.97
CA HIS A 193 -25.67 -35.00 52.53
C HIS A 193 -24.37 -34.40 53.09
N LEU A 194 -24.38 -33.77 54.26
CA LEU A 194 -23.14 -33.39 54.97
C LEU A 194 -23.03 -34.12 56.32
N ARG A 195 -22.95 -35.45 56.26
CA ARG A 195 -22.51 -36.31 57.36
C ARG A 195 -21.47 -37.32 56.86
N SER A 196 -20.22 -36.90 56.84
CA SER A 196 -18.99 -37.71 56.99
C SER A 196 -17.84 -36.73 56.74
N THR A 197 -16.94 -36.43 57.68
CA THR A 197 -15.95 -37.33 58.32
C THR A 197 -15.23 -36.60 59.46
N PRO A 198 -14.67 -37.32 60.45
CA PRO A 198 -13.43 -36.92 61.10
C PRO A 198 -12.25 -37.87 60.79
N GLN A 199 -11.08 -37.35 61.15
CA GLN A 199 -9.67 -37.73 60.90
C GLN A 199 -9.22 -39.15 61.32
N GLN A 200 -8.11 -39.64 60.73
CA GLN A 200 -6.75 -39.78 61.33
C GLN A 200 -5.99 -41.07 60.92
N GLY A 201 -4.68 -40.96 60.59
CA GLY A 201 -3.65 -42.01 60.77
C GLY A 201 -2.98 -42.64 59.52
N ASP A 202 -1.66 -42.47 59.38
CA ASP A 202 -0.74 -43.15 58.40
C ASP A 202 -0.32 -44.59 58.86
N PRO A 203 0.67 -45.27 58.22
CA PRO A 203 0.70 -46.19 57.05
C PRO A 203 1.06 -47.65 57.52
N PRO A 204 1.69 -48.63 56.79
CA PRO A 204 2.11 -48.79 55.37
C PRO A 204 1.78 -50.19 54.74
N SER A 205 2.36 -50.47 53.55
CA SER A 205 2.81 -51.79 53.00
C SER A 205 2.02 -52.51 51.88
N ASN A 206 2.77 -52.73 50.78
CA ASN A 206 2.98 -53.91 49.92
C ASN A 206 1.87 -54.72 49.22
N THR A 207 2.35 -55.35 48.12
CA THR A 207 1.81 -56.46 47.30
C THR A 207 0.68 -56.11 46.32
N SER A 208 0.89 -56.06 44.99
CA SER A 208 1.41 -57.01 43.96
C SER A 208 0.27 -57.65 43.15
N GLN A 209 0.30 -57.46 41.82
CA GLN A 209 -0.11 -58.35 40.71
C GLN A 209 -0.35 -57.45 39.48
N GLU A 210 0.54 -57.34 38.48
CA GLU A 210 0.98 -58.31 37.45
C GLU A 210 -0.14 -58.94 36.61
N PHE A 211 -0.18 -58.57 35.32
CA PHE A 211 -0.24 -59.38 34.08
C PHE A 211 -0.24 -58.36 32.91
N ALA A 212 0.82 -58.08 32.16
CA ALA A 212 1.72 -58.89 31.31
C ALA A 212 1.04 -59.48 30.07
N GLY A 213 1.57 -59.12 28.88
CA GLY A 213 1.15 -59.62 27.58
C GLY A 213 1.89 -58.96 26.41
N SER A 214 3.21 -59.13 26.36
CA SER A 214 4.09 -58.79 25.23
C SER A 214 4.04 -59.89 24.16
N ILE A 215 4.32 -59.57 22.88
CA ILE A 215 5.04 -60.48 21.98
C ILE A 215 6.00 -59.66 21.10
N THR A 216 7.26 -60.09 21.13
CA THR A 216 8.42 -59.63 20.35
C THR A 216 8.76 -60.69 19.28
N VAL A 217 9.88 -60.43 18.55
CA VAL A 217 10.74 -61.34 17.75
C VAL A 217 10.51 -61.19 16.23
N GLY A 218 11.51 -60.94 15.38
CA GLY A 218 12.96 -60.90 15.57
C GLY A 218 13.72 -60.50 14.29
N CYS A 219 15.03 -60.30 14.45
CA CYS A 219 16.04 -60.12 13.40
C CYS A 219 16.64 -61.50 13.01
N PRO A 220 17.34 -61.65 11.86
CA PRO A 220 18.81 -61.58 11.93
C PRO A 220 19.58 -61.11 10.66
N THR A 221 20.67 -60.36 10.91
CA THR A 221 22.05 -60.39 10.33
C THR A 221 22.36 -60.42 8.81
N GLY A 222 23.28 -59.53 8.39
CA GLY A 222 24.47 -59.93 7.60
C GLY A 222 25.00 -58.98 6.50
N ALA A 223 26.15 -58.34 6.78
CA ALA A 223 27.26 -57.92 5.88
C ALA A 223 27.23 -56.57 5.10
N ASP A 224 28.15 -55.68 5.54
CA ASP A 224 29.04 -54.69 4.89
C ASP A 224 28.81 -54.23 3.44
N VAL A 225 28.87 -52.90 3.20
CA VAL A 225 29.99 -52.18 2.53
C VAL A 225 29.78 -50.65 2.63
N ASN A 226 30.89 -49.93 2.81
CA ASN A 226 31.10 -48.48 2.97
C ASN A 226 30.47 -47.52 1.93
N THR A 227 30.52 -46.24 2.32
CA THR A 227 30.48 -44.95 1.56
C THR A 227 29.14 -44.18 1.46
N PRO A 228 29.15 -42.84 1.64
CA PRO A 228 27.97 -42.06 2.03
C PRO A 228 27.19 -41.56 0.81
N VAL A 229 25.88 -41.76 0.84
CA VAL A 229 24.93 -41.17 -0.11
C VAL A 229 23.99 -40.25 0.66
N PHE A 230 23.95 -38.98 0.22
CA PHE A 230 22.96 -38.00 0.63
C PHE A 230 21.55 -38.55 0.36
N GLY A 231 20.78 -38.73 1.43
CA GLY A 231 19.37 -39.09 1.35
C GLY A 231 18.52 -37.92 0.81
N PRO A 232 17.61 -38.19 -0.13
CA PRO A 232 16.60 -37.26 -0.61
C PRO A 232 15.39 -37.19 0.34
N SER A 233 14.61 -36.16 0.10
CA SER A 233 13.26 -35.85 0.61
C SER A 233 12.28 -37.03 0.62
N GLU A 234 11.67 -37.30 1.78
CA GLU A 234 10.30 -37.84 1.96
C GLU A 234 9.76 -37.35 3.33
N GLY A 235 8.48 -37.06 3.56
CA GLY A 235 7.33 -37.39 2.73
C GLY A 235 6.06 -36.56 3.01
N MET A 236 5.23 -36.52 1.95
CA MET A 236 3.78 -36.54 2.05
C MET A 236 3.30 -37.97 2.30
N THR A 237 2.17 -38.14 3.00
CA THR A 237 1.05 -39.09 2.75
C THR A 237 0.03 -38.92 3.90
N GLY A 238 -1.29 -39.00 3.73
CA GLY A 238 -2.17 -39.32 2.61
C GLY A 238 -3.47 -38.48 2.68
N MET A 239 -4.44 -38.59 1.78
CA MET A 239 -4.92 -39.79 1.10
C MET A 239 -5.16 -39.59 -0.41
N ALA A 240 -4.87 -40.65 -1.16
CA ALA A 240 -5.38 -40.92 -2.49
C ALA A 240 -6.40 -42.07 -2.39
N GLU A 241 -7.44 -42.02 -3.22
CA GLU A 241 -7.95 -43.21 -3.90
C GLU A 241 -7.81 -42.96 -5.40
N ALA A 242 -7.25 -43.95 -6.09
CA ALA A 242 -6.96 -43.96 -7.51
C ALA A 242 -7.63 -45.19 -8.13
N ILE A 243 -8.08 -45.10 -9.39
CA ILE A 243 -8.13 -46.23 -10.32
C ILE A 243 -7.62 -45.77 -11.70
N PHE A 244 -6.64 -46.52 -12.20
CA PHE A 244 -5.81 -46.43 -13.43
C PHE A 244 -6.62 -46.62 -14.74
N GLY A 245 -6.30 -46.03 -15.90
CA GLY A 245 -5.18 -46.30 -16.86
C GLY A 245 -5.77 -46.87 -18.20
N PRO A 246 -5.06 -47.09 -19.35
CA PRO A 246 -3.64 -46.84 -19.70
C PRO A 246 -3.37 -46.35 -21.19
N SER A 247 -2.07 -46.17 -21.51
CA SER A 247 -1.41 -45.99 -22.85
C SER A 247 -1.60 -44.64 -23.57
N GLY A 248 -0.62 -43.98 -24.18
CA GLY A 248 0.74 -44.31 -24.61
C GLY A 248 1.01 -43.50 -25.90
N VAL A 249 2.12 -42.77 -25.96
CA VAL A 249 2.62 -41.89 -27.05
C VAL A 249 2.19 -42.27 -28.48
N THR A 250 1.74 -41.29 -29.30
CA THR A 250 2.13 -41.07 -30.73
C THR A 250 1.43 -39.82 -31.31
N ILE A 251 2.18 -38.99 -32.03
CA ILE A 251 1.71 -37.89 -32.89
C ILE A 251 0.87 -38.46 -34.04
N ALA A 252 -0.40 -38.07 -34.19
CA ALA A 252 -1.14 -38.17 -35.45
C ALA A 252 -2.34 -37.21 -35.50
N VAL A 253 -2.29 -36.29 -36.47
CA VAL A 253 -3.41 -35.49 -36.97
C VAL A 253 -4.34 -36.40 -37.78
N VAL A 254 -5.63 -36.52 -37.43
CA VAL A 254 -6.73 -36.82 -38.38
C VAL A 254 -8.05 -36.28 -37.85
N ALA A 255 -8.73 -35.49 -38.69
CA ALA A 255 -10.12 -35.05 -38.54
C ALA A 255 -11.09 -36.02 -39.25
N ALA A 256 -12.30 -36.23 -38.70
CA ALA A 256 -13.54 -36.63 -39.41
C ALA A 256 -14.73 -36.51 -38.40
N ILE A 257 -15.63 -35.53 -38.49
CA ILE A 257 -16.87 -35.40 -39.32
C ILE A 257 -18.09 -36.22 -38.83
N GLY A 258 -19.10 -35.49 -38.32
CA GLY A 258 -20.56 -35.68 -38.57
C GLY A 258 -21.35 -36.77 -37.82
N PRO A 259 -22.71 -36.70 -37.71
CA PRO A 259 -23.67 -35.91 -38.51
C PRO A 259 -24.49 -34.88 -37.68
N ILE A 260 -24.74 -33.65 -38.13
CA ILE A 260 -25.80 -33.15 -39.05
C ILE A 260 -27.24 -33.55 -38.65
N THR A 261 -28.01 -32.54 -38.20
CA THR A 261 -29.43 -32.33 -38.56
C THR A 261 -29.64 -30.86 -38.94
N GLU A 262 -30.35 -30.67 -40.06
CA GLU A 262 -30.65 -29.49 -40.89
C GLU A 262 -31.16 -28.25 -40.12
N VAL A 263 -30.71 -27.01 -40.37
CA VAL A 263 -30.85 -26.07 -41.52
C VAL A 263 -32.26 -25.46 -41.69
N THR A 264 -32.35 -24.14 -41.47
CA THR A 264 -33.01 -23.18 -42.39
C THR A 264 -32.51 -21.74 -42.15
N GLY A 265 -32.00 -21.05 -43.18
CA GLY A 265 -31.90 -19.59 -43.25
C GLY A 265 -30.52 -19.01 -43.61
N ALA A 266 -30.32 -18.67 -44.88
CA ALA A 266 -29.06 -18.27 -45.55
C ALA A 266 -28.53 -16.86 -45.21
N ASP A 267 -27.21 -16.67 -45.12
CA ASP A 267 -26.37 -16.18 -46.25
C ASP A 267 -24.85 -16.12 -45.88
N SER A 268 -24.06 -16.86 -46.67
CA SER A 268 -22.67 -16.66 -47.14
C SER A 268 -21.56 -16.10 -46.21
N ILE A 269 -20.74 -16.98 -45.62
CA ILE A 269 -19.32 -16.70 -45.31
C ILE A 269 -18.45 -17.74 -46.02
N VAL A 270 -17.52 -17.27 -46.86
CA VAL A 270 -16.51 -18.07 -47.55
C VAL A 270 -15.44 -18.51 -46.54
N ALA A 271 -15.35 -19.81 -46.26
CA ALA A 271 -14.26 -20.41 -45.49
C ALA A 271 -13.10 -20.78 -46.43
N LEU A 272 -11.91 -20.24 -46.18
CA LEU A 272 -10.67 -20.58 -46.86
C LEU A 272 -10.09 -21.89 -46.29
N ASP A 273 -9.69 -22.78 -47.20
CA ASP A 273 -9.13 -24.12 -46.97
C ASP A 273 -7.77 -24.07 -46.23
N PRO A 274 -7.65 -24.58 -45.00
CA PRO A 274 -6.41 -24.57 -44.22
C PRO A 274 -5.38 -25.60 -44.70
N THR A 275 -5.67 -26.41 -45.73
CA THR A 275 -4.75 -27.45 -46.21
C THR A 275 -3.86 -27.03 -47.38
N LYS A 276 -3.93 -25.76 -47.84
CA LYS A 276 -3.17 -25.27 -49.01
C LYS A 276 -2.09 -24.23 -48.74
N VAL A 277 -1.71 -23.97 -47.49
CA VAL A 277 -0.56 -23.09 -47.18
C VAL A 277 0.66 -23.95 -46.82
N VAL A 278 1.42 -24.35 -47.83
CA VAL A 278 2.77 -24.90 -47.63
C VAL A 278 3.73 -23.72 -47.45
N ILE A 279 4.04 -23.36 -46.22
CA ILE A 279 5.23 -22.55 -45.92
C ILE A 279 6.39 -23.52 -45.82
N GLY A 280 7.19 -23.63 -46.88
CA GLY A 280 8.46 -24.34 -46.84
C GLY A 280 9.42 -23.63 -45.91
N VAL A 281 9.65 -24.18 -44.72
CA VAL A 281 10.78 -23.80 -43.87
C VAL A 281 11.56 -25.07 -43.58
N ASP A 282 12.77 -25.14 -44.13
CA ASP A 282 13.71 -26.23 -43.91
C ASP A 282 14.12 -26.28 -42.42
N PRO A 283 13.88 -27.39 -41.69
CA PRO A 283 14.18 -27.49 -40.26
C PRO A 283 15.68 -27.40 -39.93
N MET A 284 16.57 -27.55 -40.92
CA MET A 284 18.02 -27.47 -40.72
C MET A 284 18.61 -26.06 -40.89
N ALA A 285 17.83 -25.10 -41.43
CA ALA A 285 18.30 -23.72 -41.55
C ALA A 285 18.35 -22.97 -40.19
N ALA A 286 17.75 -23.54 -39.14
CA ALA A 286 17.69 -22.95 -37.80
C ALA A 286 19.00 -23.10 -36.98
N LEU A 287 20.01 -23.79 -37.51
CA LEU A 287 21.28 -24.05 -36.82
C LEU A 287 22.51 -23.45 -37.50
N ASP A 288 22.35 -22.65 -38.56
CA ASP A 288 23.45 -21.94 -39.21
C ASP A 288 23.63 -20.51 -38.64
N PRO A 289 24.75 -20.22 -37.94
CA PRO A 289 25.06 -18.89 -37.40
C PRO A 289 25.24 -17.81 -38.48
N SER A 290 25.29 -18.18 -39.77
CA SER A 290 25.49 -17.27 -40.89
C SER A 290 24.20 -16.89 -41.64
N SER A 291 23.05 -17.46 -41.26
CA SER A 291 21.76 -17.16 -41.89
C SER A 291 21.31 -15.73 -41.61
N SER A 292 21.05 -14.99 -42.70
CA SER A 292 20.77 -13.54 -42.74
C SER A 292 19.41 -13.11 -42.15
N SER A 293 18.65 -14.00 -41.51
CA SER A 293 17.33 -13.69 -40.94
C SER A 293 17.38 -12.98 -39.57
N TRP A 294 18.55 -12.92 -38.92
CA TRP A 294 18.74 -12.18 -37.66
C TRP A 294 19.14 -10.71 -37.86
N ARG A 295 19.27 -10.25 -39.10
CA ARG A 295 19.85 -8.95 -39.46
C ARG A 295 18.85 -7.79 -39.59
N ASN A 296 17.78 -7.80 -38.79
CA ASN A 296 16.94 -6.62 -38.53
C ASN A 296 17.20 -6.09 -37.11
N GLN A 297 18.48 -5.88 -36.77
CA GLN A 297 18.83 -5.21 -35.53
C GLN A 297 18.44 -3.75 -35.69
N THR A 298 17.50 -3.27 -34.88
CA THR A 298 16.99 -1.91 -35.06
C THR A 298 18.08 -0.89 -34.72
N TYR A 299 18.06 0.26 -35.41
CA TYR A 299 19.08 1.32 -35.33
C TYR A 299 19.46 1.74 -33.89
N ILE A 300 18.54 1.65 -32.92
CA ILE A 300 18.83 1.94 -31.50
C ILE A 300 19.67 0.85 -30.85
N MET A 301 19.43 -0.41 -31.21
CA MET A 301 20.30 -1.48 -30.74
C MET A 301 21.69 -1.20 -31.29
N GLU A 302 21.86 -1.05 -32.60
CA GLU A 302 23.16 -0.67 -33.18
C GLU A 302 23.79 0.57 -32.51
N PHE A 303 22.99 1.59 -32.19
CA PHE A 303 23.44 2.80 -31.51
C PHE A 303 23.96 2.56 -30.08
N LEU A 304 23.29 1.70 -29.31
CA LEU A 304 23.67 1.36 -27.94
C LEU A 304 24.79 0.30 -27.89
N ALA A 305 25.14 -0.34 -29.01
CA ALA A 305 26.25 -1.27 -29.07
C ALA A 305 27.56 -0.57 -28.65
N GLY A 306 28.32 -1.21 -27.77
CA GLY A 306 29.59 -0.68 -27.27
C GLY A 306 29.46 0.55 -26.35
N LYS A 307 28.25 0.97 -25.99
CA LYS A 307 28.01 2.14 -25.11
C LYS A 307 28.04 1.77 -23.64
N SER A 308 28.43 2.74 -22.80
CA SER A 308 28.32 2.63 -21.35
C SER A 308 27.32 3.64 -20.78
N ILE A 309 26.45 3.19 -19.88
CA ILE A 309 25.37 4.02 -19.33
C ILE A 309 25.43 4.01 -17.81
N LEU A 310 25.38 5.19 -17.19
CA LEU A 310 25.14 5.32 -15.76
C LEU A 310 23.64 5.54 -15.51
N ILE A 311 23.02 4.67 -14.70
CA ILE A 311 21.61 4.73 -14.34
C ILE A 311 21.50 4.99 -12.84
N THR A 312 20.83 6.09 -12.45
CA THR A 312 20.51 6.36 -11.05
C THR A 312 19.13 5.82 -10.69
N GLY A 313 18.92 5.47 -9.42
CA GLY A 313 17.64 4.95 -8.95
C GLY A 313 17.38 3.52 -9.44
N ALA A 314 18.44 2.75 -9.68
CA ALA A 314 18.41 1.42 -10.30
C ALA A 314 17.52 0.41 -9.56
N THR A 315 17.30 0.58 -8.26
CA THR A 315 16.43 -0.28 -7.45
C THR A 315 14.94 0.10 -7.53
N GLY A 316 14.58 1.15 -8.26
CA GLY A 316 13.18 1.53 -8.48
C GLY A 316 12.57 0.95 -9.76
N PHE A 317 11.28 0.61 -9.71
CA PHE A 317 10.44 0.19 -10.84
C PHE A 317 10.88 0.63 -12.24
N LEU A 318 10.85 1.92 -12.57
CA LEU A 318 11.12 2.39 -13.93
C LEU A 318 12.54 2.04 -14.39
N ALA A 319 13.54 2.19 -13.51
CA ALA A 319 14.91 1.85 -13.83
C ALA A 319 15.10 0.33 -14.00
N LYS A 320 14.35 -0.51 -13.27
CA LYS A 320 14.36 -1.96 -13.48
C LYS A 320 13.82 -2.33 -14.85
N VAL A 321 12.69 -1.77 -15.28
CA VAL A 321 12.14 -1.97 -16.64
C VAL A 321 13.16 -1.54 -17.69
N LEU A 322 13.85 -0.42 -17.46
CA LEU A 322 14.89 0.08 -18.36
C LEU A 322 16.09 -0.88 -18.45
N VAL A 323 16.62 -1.35 -17.32
CA VAL A 323 17.74 -2.29 -17.27
C VAL A 323 17.35 -3.62 -17.93
N GLU A 324 16.16 -4.14 -17.65
CA GLU A 324 15.62 -5.33 -18.31
C GLU A 324 15.56 -5.14 -19.83
N LYS A 325 14.96 -4.04 -20.29
CA LYS A 325 14.82 -3.75 -21.72
C LYS A 325 16.19 -3.69 -22.39
N ILE A 326 17.17 -2.99 -21.82
CA ILE A 326 18.52 -2.88 -22.39
C ILE A 326 19.19 -4.26 -22.46
N LEU A 327 19.22 -5.02 -21.36
CA LEU A 327 19.87 -6.35 -21.34
C LEU A 327 19.19 -7.36 -22.29
N ARG A 328 17.86 -7.26 -22.46
CA ARG A 328 17.11 -8.14 -23.36
C ARG A 328 17.34 -7.81 -24.83
N THR A 329 17.47 -6.54 -25.15
CA THR A 329 17.42 -6.06 -26.54
C THR A 329 18.78 -5.66 -27.11
N GLN A 330 19.78 -5.34 -26.27
CA GLN A 330 21.14 -5.03 -26.71
C GLN A 330 22.20 -5.87 -25.96
N PRO A 331 22.54 -7.08 -26.45
CA PRO A 331 23.59 -7.93 -25.86
C PRO A 331 25.01 -7.35 -25.95
N ASP A 332 25.28 -6.47 -26.92
CA ASP A 332 26.57 -5.83 -27.16
C ASP A 332 26.75 -4.51 -26.39
N ILE A 333 25.87 -4.22 -25.42
CA ILE A 333 26.09 -3.11 -24.47
C ILE A 333 27.44 -3.31 -23.78
N LYS A 334 28.22 -2.24 -23.62
CA LYS A 334 29.54 -2.36 -23.01
C LYS A 334 29.41 -2.52 -21.50
N LYS A 335 28.80 -1.53 -20.82
CA LYS A 335 28.58 -1.53 -19.37
C LYS A 335 27.34 -0.75 -18.95
N LEU A 336 26.63 -1.26 -17.95
CA LEU A 336 25.60 -0.55 -17.20
C LEU A 336 26.11 -0.29 -15.79
N PHE A 337 26.48 0.95 -15.49
CA PHE A 337 26.78 1.37 -14.13
C PHE A 337 25.46 1.68 -13.42
N LEU A 338 25.16 0.95 -12.34
CA LEU A 338 23.93 1.13 -11.58
C LEU A 338 24.25 1.78 -10.23
N LEU A 339 23.88 3.05 -10.07
CA LEU A 339 24.05 3.74 -8.79
C LEU A 339 23.01 3.23 -7.78
N ILE A 340 23.48 2.60 -6.71
CA ILE A 340 22.68 1.99 -5.66
C ILE A 340 23.11 2.56 -4.31
N ARG A 341 22.13 3.04 -3.54
CA ARG A 341 22.38 3.54 -2.18
C ARG A 341 22.85 2.40 -1.28
N ALA A 342 24.12 2.40 -0.91
CA ALA A 342 24.72 1.37 -0.08
C ALA A 342 25.91 1.96 0.68
N SER A 343 26.32 1.31 1.78
CA SER A 343 27.52 1.72 2.53
C SER A 343 28.81 1.48 1.75
N ASP A 344 28.82 0.47 0.89
CA ASP A 344 30.01 -0.04 0.21
C ASP A 344 29.62 -0.85 -1.04
N SER A 345 30.62 -1.20 -1.84
CA SER A 345 30.44 -1.93 -3.11
C SER A 345 29.86 -3.33 -2.92
N GLU A 346 30.17 -4.03 -1.82
CA GLU A 346 29.64 -5.36 -1.54
C GLU A 346 28.13 -5.29 -1.25
N SER A 347 27.73 -4.32 -0.43
CA SER A 347 26.34 -4.01 -0.12
C SER A 347 25.58 -3.57 -1.38
N ALA A 348 26.19 -2.78 -2.26
CA ALA A 348 25.60 -2.42 -3.55
C ALA A 348 25.37 -3.64 -4.44
N ARG A 349 26.35 -4.55 -4.54
CA ARG A 349 26.23 -5.81 -5.30
C ARG A 349 25.16 -6.72 -4.71
N LYS A 350 25.10 -6.85 -3.38
CA LYS A 350 24.04 -7.62 -2.71
C LYS A 350 22.66 -7.08 -3.04
N ARG A 351 22.45 -5.76 -2.92
CA ARG A 351 21.19 -5.11 -3.27
C ARG A 351 20.85 -5.28 -4.76
N PHE A 352 21.83 -5.23 -5.65
CA PHE A 352 21.62 -5.51 -7.06
C PHE A 352 21.04 -6.91 -7.28
N HIS A 353 21.63 -7.96 -6.69
CA HIS A 353 21.06 -9.30 -6.80
C HIS A 353 19.65 -9.38 -6.21
N THR A 354 19.49 -9.01 -4.94
CA THR A 354 18.25 -9.28 -4.20
C THR A 354 17.09 -8.36 -4.58
N GLU A 355 17.37 -7.12 -4.99
CA GLU A 355 16.32 -6.14 -5.33
C GLU A 355 16.12 -6.01 -6.83
N VAL A 356 17.13 -6.25 -7.67
CA VAL A 356 17.02 -6.06 -9.13
C VAL A 356 16.92 -7.41 -9.84
N LEU A 357 17.97 -8.24 -9.82
CA LEU A 357 18.02 -9.46 -10.63
C LEU A 357 17.01 -10.53 -10.21
N ASP A 358 16.74 -10.67 -8.92
CA ASP A 358 15.80 -11.67 -8.40
C ASP A 358 14.33 -11.36 -8.73
N CYS A 359 14.06 -10.16 -9.26
CA CYS A 359 12.70 -9.76 -9.61
C CYS A 359 12.10 -10.61 -10.75
N GLU A 360 10.79 -10.89 -10.70
CA GLU A 360 10.07 -11.61 -11.77
C GLU A 360 10.19 -10.91 -13.13
N LEU A 361 10.39 -9.58 -13.14
CA LEU A 361 10.65 -8.81 -14.34
C LEU A 361 11.71 -9.43 -15.25
N PHE A 362 12.80 -9.95 -14.66
CA PHE A 362 13.91 -10.55 -15.39
C PHE A 362 13.66 -12.02 -15.80
N ARG A 363 12.44 -12.55 -15.64
CA ARG A 363 12.11 -13.94 -16.02
C ARG A 363 12.38 -14.20 -17.50
N VAL A 364 12.00 -13.29 -18.40
CA VAL A 364 12.22 -13.47 -19.85
C VAL A 364 13.70 -13.62 -20.18
N LEU A 365 14.57 -12.87 -19.49
CA LEU A 365 16.01 -12.99 -19.61
C LEU A 365 16.55 -14.29 -19.00
N ARG A 366 16.03 -14.70 -17.84
CA ARG A 366 16.39 -15.99 -17.22
C ARG A 366 16.00 -17.18 -18.09
N ASP A 367 14.80 -17.16 -18.67
CA ASP A 367 14.31 -18.22 -19.56
C ASP A 367 15.16 -18.27 -20.84
N LYS A 368 15.56 -17.12 -21.38
CA LYS A 368 16.39 -17.01 -22.59
C LYS A 368 17.82 -17.52 -22.38
N TYR A 369 18.48 -17.11 -21.29
CA TYR A 369 19.90 -17.40 -21.06
C TYR A 369 20.15 -18.59 -20.11
N GLY A 370 19.12 -19.12 -19.46
CA GLY A 370 19.21 -20.21 -18.49
C GLY A 370 20.24 -19.91 -17.39
N GLY A 371 21.04 -20.92 -17.03
CA GLY A 371 22.09 -20.79 -16.01
C GLY A 371 23.19 -19.75 -16.35
N LYS A 372 23.24 -19.22 -17.57
CA LYS A 372 24.20 -18.19 -17.98
C LYS A 372 23.73 -16.77 -17.67
N PHE A 373 22.46 -16.57 -17.29
CA PHE A 373 21.91 -15.24 -17.05
C PHE A 373 22.71 -14.45 -16.00
N ASN A 374 23.02 -15.05 -14.87
CA ASN A 374 23.77 -14.37 -13.80
C ASN A 374 25.17 -13.97 -14.26
N ALA A 375 25.87 -14.84 -15.01
CA ALA A 375 27.19 -14.52 -15.56
C ALA A 375 27.11 -13.35 -16.57
N LEU A 376 26.10 -13.33 -17.44
CA LEU A 376 25.86 -12.21 -18.36
C LEU A 376 25.56 -10.91 -17.59
N ALA A 377 24.72 -10.98 -16.56
CA ALA A 377 24.37 -9.82 -15.75
C ALA A 377 25.61 -9.26 -15.04
N GLU A 378 26.45 -10.10 -14.44
CA GLU A 378 27.72 -9.69 -13.81
C GLU A 378 28.74 -9.15 -14.82
N GLU A 379 28.73 -9.65 -16.06
CA GLU A 379 29.60 -9.12 -17.13
C GLU A 379 29.18 -7.72 -17.57
N LYS A 380 27.87 -7.49 -17.72
CA LYS A 380 27.34 -6.26 -18.31
C LYS A 380 27.00 -5.18 -17.28
N VAL A 381 26.73 -5.55 -16.04
CA VAL A 381 26.20 -4.66 -15.01
C VAL A 381 27.20 -4.47 -13.88
N PHE A 382 27.46 -3.20 -13.55
CA PHE A 382 28.41 -2.78 -12.53
C PHE A 382 27.64 -2.01 -11.45
N PRO A 383 27.24 -2.65 -10.34
CA PRO A 383 26.65 -1.97 -9.20
C PRO A 383 27.66 -1.01 -8.56
N VAL A 384 27.26 0.25 -8.37
CA VAL A 384 28.10 1.31 -7.79
C VAL A 384 27.42 1.82 -6.53
N ALA A 385 28.13 1.75 -5.40
CA ALA A 385 27.66 2.36 -4.16
C ALA A 385 27.68 3.89 -4.28
N GLY A 386 26.55 4.53 -3.99
CA GLY A 386 26.46 5.98 -3.94
C GLY A 386 25.04 6.52 -3.77
N ASP A 387 24.93 7.82 -3.54
CA ASP A 387 23.67 8.54 -3.40
C ASP A 387 23.75 9.90 -4.12
N ILE A 388 22.72 10.20 -4.90
CA ILE A 388 22.64 11.47 -5.64
C ILE A 388 22.56 12.67 -4.69
N SER A 389 22.17 12.49 -3.42
CA SER A 389 22.16 13.58 -2.43
C SER A 389 23.55 14.12 -2.11
N PHE A 390 24.61 13.36 -2.38
CA PHE A 390 25.98 13.76 -2.08
C PHE A 390 26.71 14.35 -3.29
N LYS A 391 27.70 15.20 -2.99
CA LYS A 391 28.68 15.65 -3.97
C LYS A 391 29.35 14.43 -4.61
N ASP A 392 29.60 14.51 -5.92
CA ASP A 392 30.22 13.41 -6.69
C ASP A 392 29.49 12.06 -6.53
N LEU A 393 28.18 12.14 -6.25
CA LEU A 393 27.27 11.02 -6.05
C LEU A 393 27.67 10.11 -4.89
N GLY A 394 28.55 10.56 -4.00
CA GLY A 394 29.10 9.74 -2.91
C GLY A 394 29.94 8.55 -3.40
N ILE A 395 30.42 8.58 -4.64
CA ILE A 395 31.22 7.50 -5.21
C ILE A 395 32.68 7.71 -4.81
N GLU A 396 33.29 6.72 -4.15
CA GLU A 396 34.69 6.81 -3.68
C GLU A 396 35.70 6.69 -4.83
N ASN A 397 35.48 5.77 -5.77
CA ASN A 397 36.35 5.56 -6.93
C ASN A 397 35.53 5.62 -8.23
N ALA A 398 35.52 6.80 -8.85
CA ALA A 398 34.70 7.09 -10.02
C ALA A 398 35.47 7.06 -11.35
N ASP A 399 36.79 6.82 -11.35
CA ASP A 399 37.66 7.00 -12.52
C ASP A 399 37.14 6.24 -13.75
N GLN A 400 36.78 4.97 -13.56
CA GLN A 400 36.22 4.15 -14.63
C GLN A 400 34.92 4.72 -15.22
N ILE A 401 34.05 5.27 -14.37
CA ILE A 401 32.76 5.85 -14.79
C ILE A 401 33.03 7.14 -15.57
N LEU A 402 33.94 7.99 -15.07
CA LEU A 402 34.32 9.25 -15.70
C LEU A 402 34.96 9.05 -17.08
N GLU A 403 35.70 7.96 -17.29
CA GLU A 403 36.36 7.64 -18.56
C GLU A 403 35.49 6.92 -19.59
N GLU A 404 34.47 6.16 -19.14
CA GLU A 404 33.74 5.23 -20.00
C GLU A 404 32.29 5.62 -20.29
N VAL A 405 31.62 6.42 -19.45
CA VAL A 405 30.19 6.71 -19.60
C VAL A 405 29.87 7.59 -20.81
N ASP A 406 28.99 7.10 -21.68
CA ASP A 406 28.43 7.81 -22.83
C ASP A 406 27.13 8.55 -22.49
N PHE A 407 26.30 7.97 -21.60
CA PHE A 407 24.97 8.50 -21.23
C PHE A 407 24.72 8.37 -19.73
N ILE A 408 24.07 9.39 -19.16
CA ILE A 408 23.53 9.31 -17.80
C ILE A 408 22.02 9.35 -17.86
N ILE A 409 21.35 8.34 -17.31
CA ILE A 409 19.90 8.30 -17.14
C ILE A 409 19.58 8.51 -15.66
N ASN A 410 19.20 9.74 -15.33
CA ASN A 410 18.88 10.14 -13.97
C ASN A 410 17.40 9.86 -13.66
N SER A 411 17.12 8.68 -13.09
CA SER A 411 15.77 8.27 -12.65
C SER A 411 15.59 8.28 -11.13
N ALA A 412 16.65 8.55 -10.35
CA ALA A 412 16.55 8.65 -8.89
C ALA A 412 15.68 9.83 -8.45
N ALA A 413 14.76 9.57 -7.53
CA ALA A 413 13.90 10.55 -6.91
C ALA A 413 13.24 9.98 -5.65
N THR A 414 12.82 10.84 -4.73
CA THR A 414 11.70 10.50 -3.84
C THR A 414 10.40 10.90 -4.51
N THR A 415 9.46 9.96 -4.60
CA THR A 415 8.15 10.15 -5.23
C THR A 415 7.01 10.23 -4.21
N VAL A 416 7.35 10.37 -2.92
CA VAL A 416 6.37 10.51 -1.84
C VAL A 416 5.90 11.97 -1.82
N PHE A 417 4.61 12.19 -2.05
CA PHE A 417 4.04 13.55 -2.20
C PHE A 417 4.25 14.45 -0.97
N ASP A 418 4.29 13.87 0.22
CA ASP A 418 4.57 14.55 1.48
C ASP A 418 5.82 14.01 2.17
N GLU A 419 6.90 13.80 1.42
CA GLU A 419 8.22 13.53 2.01
C GLU A 419 8.68 14.71 2.91
N ARG A 420 9.56 14.43 3.88
CA ARG A 420 10.23 15.49 4.62
C ARG A 420 10.90 16.47 3.65
N TYR A 421 10.74 17.77 3.89
CA TYR A 421 11.19 18.77 2.93
C TYR A 421 12.71 18.76 2.71
N ASP A 422 13.50 18.56 3.76
CA ASP A 422 14.96 18.42 3.68
C ASP A 422 15.39 17.25 2.78
N VAL A 423 14.73 16.10 2.94
CA VAL A 423 15.02 14.91 2.14
C VAL A 423 14.60 15.10 0.68
N ALA A 424 13.41 15.64 0.44
CA ALA A 424 12.91 15.90 -0.91
C ALA A 424 13.77 16.92 -1.66
N MET A 425 14.17 18.02 -1.00
CA MET A 425 15.08 19.02 -1.55
C MET A 425 16.45 18.40 -1.87
N SER A 426 17.01 17.63 -0.94
CA SER A 426 18.32 16.99 -1.11
C SER A 426 18.35 16.03 -2.31
N ILE A 427 17.30 15.26 -2.52
CA ILE A 427 17.24 14.24 -3.58
C ILE A 427 16.76 14.83 -4.91
N ASN A 428 15.57 15.42 -4.94
CA ASN A 428 14.91 15.80 -6.20
C ASN A 428 15.48 17.10 -6.78
N THR A 429 15.89 18.04 -5.92
CA THR A 429 16.43 19.34 -6.34
C THR A 429 17.96 19.28 -6.44
N LEU A 430 18.63 19.06 -5.31
CA LEU A 430 20.10 19.11 -5.25
C LEU A 430 20.73 17.87 -5.88
N GLY A 431 20.09 16.71 -5.77
CA GLY A 431 20.57 15.50 -6.43
C GLY A 431 20.58 15.60 -7.95
N ALA A 432 19.63 16.31 -8.55
CA ALA A 432 19.69 16.64 -9.98
C ALA A 432 20.95 17.44 -10.33
N ILE A 433 21.32 18.41 -9.49
CA ILE A 433 22.55 19.20 -9.66
C ILE A 433 23.82 18.41 -9.39
N ASN A 434 23.83 17.52 -8.40
CA ASN A 434 24.98 16.65 -8.14
C ASN A 434 25.24 15.71 -9.33
N VAL A 435 24.18 15.16 -9.93
CA VAL A 435 24.28 14.37 -11.18
C VAL A 435 24.83 15.22 -12.32
N LEU A 436 24.33 16.45 -12.50
CA LEU A 436 24.85 17.36 -13.52
C LEU A 436 26.33 17.71 -13.31
N ASN A 437 26.74 17.98 -12.06
CA ASN A 437 28.12 18.31 -11.74
C ASN A 437 29.06 17.12 -11.94
N PHE A 438 28.61 15.91 -11.60
CA PHE A 438 29.33 14.67 -11.89
C PHE A 438 29.45 14.45 -13.41
N ALA A 439 28.35 14.66 -14.13
CA ALA A 439 28.28 14.54 -15.58
C ALA A 439 29.28 15.43 -16.32
N LYS A 440 29.48 16.68 -15.85
CA LYS A 440 30.48 17.60 -16.41
C LYS A 440 31.93 17.10 -16.30
N LYS A 441 32.21 16.15 -15.42
CA LYS A 441 33.53 15.52 -15.26
C LYS A 441 33.74 14.31 -16.17
N CYS A 442 32.67 13.78 -16.77
CA CYS A 442 32.73 12.59 -17.62
C CYS A 442 33.30 12.94 -19.00
N LEU A 443 34.37 12.27 -19.42
CA LEU A 443 35.17 12.63 -20.59
C LEU A 443 34.46 12.34 -21.93
N LYS A 444 33.61 11.32 -21.97
CA LYS A 444 32.92 10.84 -23.19
C LYS A 444 31.42 11.13 -23.19
N LEU A 445 30.93 11.84 -22.18
CA LEU A 445 29.49 11.99 -21.98
C LEU A 445 28.86 12.78 -23.12
N ASN A 446 27.87 12.16 -23.76
CA ASN A 446 27.09 12.80 -24.82
C ASN A 446 25.87 13.53 -24.26
N MET A 447 25.22 12.97 -23.23
CA MET A 447 23.91 13.44 -22.77
C MET A 447 23.53 12.98 -21.37
N ILE A 448 22.72 13.79 -20.69
CA ILE A 448 21.90 13.38 -19.55
C ILE A 448 20.43 13.29 -19.96
N VAL A 449 19.77 12.19 -19.61
CA VAL A 449 18.32 12.10 -19.57
C VAL A 449 17.86 12.23 -18.12
N HIS A 450 17.10 13.27 -17.80
CA HIS A 450 16.52 13.48 -16.48
C HIS A 450 15.03 13.10 -16.49
N VAL A 451 14.64 12.17 -15.63
CA VAL A 451 13.24 11.80 -15.43
C VAL A 451 12.62 12.72 -14.37
N SER A 452 11.75 13.61 -14.82
CA SER A 452 10.92 14.50 -14.00
C SER A 452 9.48 13.95 -13.93
N THR A 453 8.47 14.83 -13.93
CA THR A 453 7.04 14.48 -13.95
C THR A 453 6.27 15.55 -14.72
N ALA A 454 5.20 15.17 -15.43
CA ALA A 454 4.33 16.15 -16.10
C ALA A 454 3.67 17.12 -15.10
N TYR A 455 3.50 16.70 -13.85
CA TYR A 455 2.86 17.47 -12.79
C TYR A 455 3.73 18.58 -12.18
N VAL A 456 4.91 18.87 -12.73
CA VAL A 456 5.65 20.09 -12.37
C VAL A 456 4.86 21.36 -12.75
N CYS A 457 3.83 21.25 -13.60
CA CYS A 457 2.91 22.34 -13.93
C CYS A 457 2.00 22.79 -12.77
N GLY A 458 1.98 22.08 -11.64
CA GLY A 458 1.06 22.36 -10.55
C GLY A 458 -0.40 22.12 -10.96
N ASP A 459 -1.29 23.08 -10.67
CA ASP A 459 -2.73 23.00 -10.92
C ASP A 459 -3.19 23.70 -12.21
N ARG A 460 -2.26 24.03 -13.12
CA ARG A 460 -2.58 24.60 -14.44
C ARG A 460 -3.64 23.77 -15.17
N SER A 461 -4.66 24.44 -15.66
CA SER A 461 -5.75 23.86 -16.45
C SER A 461 -5.56 24.07 -17.96
N GLY A 462 -6.33 23.33 -18.75
CA GLY A 462 -6.23 23.37 -20.21
C GLY A 462 -4.98 22.68 -20.76
N SER A 463 -4.52 23.10 -21.94
CA SER A 463 -3.35 22.49 -22.59
C SER A 463 -2.05 22.95 -21.93
N VAL A 464 -1.32 22.03 -21.29
CA VAL A 464 -0.03 22.28 -20.64
C VAL A 464 1.11 22.01 -21.63
N PRO A 465 1.87 23.04 -22.07
CA PRO A 465 2.92 22.89 -23.07
C PRO A 465 4.18 22.22 -22.51
N GLU A 466 4.98 21.61 -23.38
CA GLU A 466 6.34 21.12 -23.09
C GLU A 466 7.36 22.27 -22.95
N SER A 467 7.05 23.23 -22.07
CA SER A 467 7.88 24.40 -21.81
C SER A 467 8.78 24.20 -20.59
N PRO A 468 9.96 24.84 -20.57
CA PRO A 468 10.87 24.84 -19.42
C PRO A 468 10.28 25.58 -18.21
N PHE A 469 10.86 25.32 -17.04
CA PHE A 469 10.79 26.23 -15.90
C PHE A 469 12.10 27.00 -15.79
N ARG A 470 12.01 28.33 -15.73
CA ARG A 470 13.15 29.21 -15.45
C ARG A 470 13.26 29.44 -13.94
N LEU A 471 14.44 29.88 -13.52
CA LEU A 471 14.62 30.30 -12.12
C LEU A 471 13.65 31.43 -11.77
N GLY A 472 13.09 31.33 -10.56
CA GLY A 472 12.14 32.31 -10.06
C GLY A 472 10.70 32.03 -10.50
N ASP A 473 10.48 31.17 -11.50
CA ASP A 473 9.13 30.81 -11.95
C ASP A 473 8.32 30.20 -10.81
N THR A 474 7.07 30.63 -10.70
CA THR A 474 6.06 30.05 -9.81
C THR A 474 4.85 29.63 -10.64
N VAL A 475 4.00 28.75 -10.09
CA VAL A 475 2.77 28.33 -10.80
C VAL A 475 1.65 29.37 -10.65
N ASN A 476 1.69 30.19 -9.61
CA ASN A 476 0.60 31.09 -9.18
C ASN A 476 0.52 32.45 -9.91
N ASN A 477 1.04 32.61 -11.12
CA ASN A 477 1.00 33.87 -11.86
C ASN A 477 1.61 35.10 -11.12
N GLY A 478 2.80 34.96 -10.52
CA GLY A 478 3.73 36.10 -10.37
C GLY A 478 3.70 36.90 -9.06
N ASP A 479 2.92 36.51 -8.04
CA ASP A 479 2.93 37.20 -6.73
C ASP A 479 4.20 36.90 -5.90
N THR A 480 4.90 35.82 -6.22
CA THR A 480 6.15 35.42 -5.56
C THR A 480 7.20 34.99 -6.59
N CYS A 481 8.46 35.26 -6.28
CA CYS A 481 9.63 34.77 -7.00
C CYS A 481 10.24 33.64 -6.18
N LEU A 482 10.39 32.45 -6.78
CA LEU A 482 10.99 31.30 -6.11
C LEU A 482 12.51 31.46 -6.03
N ASP A 483 13.02 31.72 -4.82
CA ASP A 483 14.46 31.66 -4.52
C ASP A 483 14.79 30.31 -3.86
N ILE A 484 15.47 29.45 -4.63
CA ILE A 484 15.84 28.10 -4.18
C ILE A 484 16.89 28.15 -3.06
N ASP A 485 17.75 29.18 -3.01
CA ASP A 485 18.74 29.32 -1.94
C ASP A 485 18.08 29.79 -0.64
N GLU A 486 17.03 30.61 -0.73
CA GLU A 486 16.18 30.92 0.42
C GLU A 486 15.43 29.69 0.94
N GLU A 487 14.90 28.84 0.05
CA GLU A 487 14.26 27.59 0.48
C GLU A 487 15.22 26.66 1.26
N LYS A 488 16.51 26.65 0.90
CA LYS A 488 17.53 25.92 1.67
C LYS A 488 17.71 26.50 3.07
N ARG A 489 17.79 27.83 3.19
CA ARG A 489 17.90 28.50 4.51
C ARG A 489 16.70 28.19 5.39
N VAL A 490 15.47 28.26 4.83
CA VAL A 490 14.24 27.91 5.56
C VAL A 490 14.28 26.48 6.10
N ILE A 491 14.80 25.52 5.32
CA ILE A 491 14.99 24.14 5.76
C ILE A 491 16.02 24.07 6.90
N GLU A 492 17.19 24.70 6.73
CA GLU A 492 18.27 24.67 7.71
C GLU A 492 17.85 25.30 9.04
N GLU A 493 17.21 26.48 9.00
CA GLU A 493 16.68 27.17 10.16
C GLU A 493 15.64 26.32 10.90
N LYS A 494 14.70 25.68 10.17
CA LYS A 494 13.71 24.81 10.80
C LYS A 494 14.35 23.60 11.47
N LEU A 495 15.35 22.99 10.84
CA LEU A 495 16.08 21.87 11.45
C LEU A 495 16.87 22.30 12.70
N MET A 496 17.49 23.48 12.67
CA MET A 496 18.17 24.05 13.84
C MET A 496 17.19 24.36 14.98
N GLU A 497 16.03 24.94 14.67
CA GLU A 497 14.95 25.19 15.63
C GLU A 497 14.45 23.90 16.28
N LEU A 498 14.20 22.87 15.48
CA LEU A 498 13.75 21.56 16.00
C LEU A 498 14.83 20.90 16.86
N LYS A 499 16.09 21.05 16.49
CA LYS A 499 17.23 20.53 17.27
C LYS A 499 17.38 21.26 18.60
N SER A 500 17.21 22.57 18.65
CA SER A 500 17.29 23.35 19.89
C SER A 500 16.11 23.08 20.84
N GLN A 501 14.97 22.67 20.29
CA GLN A 501 13.81 22.18 21.05
C GLN A 501 13.94 20.71 21.50
N GLU A 502 15.08 20.06 21.25
CA GLU A 502 15.30 18.63 21.53
C GLU A 502 14.19 17.74 20.94
N ALA A 503 13.66 18.12 19.77
CA ALA A 503 12.58 17.40 19.13
C ALA A 503 12.99 15.97 18.77
N THR A 504 12.12 15.01 19.08
CA THR A 504 12.31 13.60 18.69
C THR A 504 12.32 13.46 17.16
N ASP A 505 12.95 12.40 16.64
CA ASP A 505 12.95 12.11 15.20
C ASP A 505 11.55 12.07 14.58
N LYS A 506 10.55 11.62 15.35
CA LYS A 506 9.16 11.59 14.90
C LYS A 506 8.58 13.00 14.76
N GLN A 507 8.86 13.89 15.70
CA GLN A 507 8.46 15.30 15.62
C GLN A 507 9.16 16.00 14.46
N VAL A 508 10.47 15.76 14.28
CA VAL A 508 11.23 16.27 13.12
C VAL A 508 10.60 15.81 11.81
N ARG A 509 10.31 14.50 11.67
CA ARG A 509 9.64 13.96 10.49
C ARG A 509 8.33 14.67 10.20
N VAL A 510 7.45 14.81 11.19
CA VAL A 510 6.14 15.44 10.99
C VAL A 510 6.28 16.92 10.64
N ALA A 511 7.13 17.67 11.36
CA ALA A 511 7.35 19.09 11.12
C ALA A 511 7.90 19.35 9.70
N MET A 512 8.88 18.56 9.25
CA MET A 512 9.48 18.73 7.93
C MET A 512 8.53 18.34 6.79
N LYS A 513 7.61 17.40 7.01
CA LYS A 513 6.54 17.10 6.03
C LYS A 513 5.55 18.25 5.91
N ILE A 514 5.13 18.82 7.04
CA ILE A 514 4.22 19.97 7.09
C ILE A 514 4.86 21.16 6.38
N LEU A 515 6.12 21.49 6.74
CA LEU A 515 6.87 22.58 6.11
C LEU A 515 6.92 22.41 4.59
N GLY A 516 7.23 21.22 4.09
CA GLY A 516 7.32 20.97 2.65
C GLY A 516 6.00 21.21 1.91
N ILE A 517 4.85 20.88 2.51
CA ILE A 517 3.54 21.13 1.92
C ILE A 517 3.18 22.62 1.97
N GLU A 518 3.51 23.31 3.06
CA GLU A 518 3.30 24.75 3.21
C GLU A 518 4.13 25.55 2.19
N ARG A 519 5.42 25.23 2.04
CA ARG A 519 6.31 25.88 1.05
C ARG A 519 5.90 25.58 -0.38
N ALA A 520 5.49 24.34 -0.68
CA ALA A 520 4.96 24.01 -2.02
C ALA A 520 3.75 24.88 -2.36
N LYS A 521 2.76 24.97 -1.46
CA LYS A 521 1.54 25.76 -1.67
C LYS A 521 1.82 27.26 -1.78
N LEU A 522 2.76 27.77 -1.00
CA LEU A 522 3.19 29.17 -1.07
C LEU A 522 3.61 29.57 -2.49
N HIS A 523 4.31 28.67 -3.19
CA HIS A 523 4.82 28.92 -4.55
C HIS A 523 3.95 28.32 -5.67
N GLY A 524 2.85 27.65 -5.30
CA GLY A 524 1.83 27.19 -6.25
C GLY A 524 1.83 25.73 -6.62
N TRP A 525 2.70 24.94 -6.00
CA TRP A 525 2.68 23.52 -6.18
C TRP A 525 1.76 22.83 -5.17
N PRO A 526 1.03 21.79 -5.62
CA PRO A 526 0.10 21.08 -4.75
C PRO A 526 0.77 20.35 -3.59
N ASN A 527 2.02 19.91 -3.78
CA ASN A 527 2.77 19.14 -2.80
C ASN A 527 4.28 19.23 -3.02
N THR A 528 5.02 18.70 -2.03
CA THR A 528 6.48 18.75 -1.95
C THR A 528 7.16 18.02 -3.10
N TYR A 529 6.57 16.94 -3.60
CA TYR A 529 7.13 16.16 -4.70
C TYR A 529 7.18 16.97 -6.01
N SER A 530 6.04 17.48 -6.49
CA SER A 530 6.01 18.28 -7.73
C SER A 530 6.85 19.55 -7.60
N PHE A 531 6.87 20.15 -6.41
CA PHE A 531 7.65 21.36 -6.13
C PHE A 531 9.15 21.14 -6.24
N THR A 532 9.67 20.10 -5.59
CA THR A 532 11.11 19.79 -5.63
C THR A 532 11.57 19.27 -6.98
N LYS A 533 10.71 18.57 -7.73
CA LYS A 533 10.96 18.23 -9.14
C LYS A 533 11.07 19.48 -10.02
N ALA A 534 10.18 20.45 -9.86
CA ALA A 534 10.24 21.70 -10.60
C ALA A 534 11.53 22.49 -10.30
N MET A 535 11.92 22.59 -9.02
CA MET A 535 13.19 23.20 -8.63
C MET A 535 14.40 22.48 -9.24
N GLY A 536 14.39 21.14 -9.26
CA GLY A 536 15.43 20.34 -9.93
C GLY A 536 15.55 20.68 -11.41
N GLU A 537 14.43 20.80 -12.13
CA GLU A 537 14.43 21.21 -13.54
C GLU A 537 15.00 22.62 -13.75
N MET A 538 14.61 23.58 -12.91
CA MET A 538 15.10 24.97 -13.00
C MET A 538 16.62 25.04 -12.83
N LEU A 539 17.16 24.30 -11.85
CA LEU A 539 18.59 24.26 -11.60
C LEU A 539 19.33 23.55 -12.74
N LEU A 540 18.79 22.44 -13.27
CA LEU A 540 19.36 21.78 -14.44
C LEU A 540 19.43 22.73 -15.64
N LEU A 541 18.33 23.43 -15.95
CA LEU A 541 18.28 24.37 -17.06
C LEU A 541 19.29 25.51 -16.89
N LYS A 542 19.38 26.08 -15.69
CA LYS A 542 20.32 27.16 -15.39
C LYS A 542 21.78 26.72 -15.52
N HIS A 543 22.11 25.53 -15.03
CA HIS A 543 23.49 25.10 -14.84
C HIS A 543 24.00 24.13 -15.91
N LYS A 544 23.17 23.69 -16.87
CA LYS A 544 23.59 22.68 -17.88
C LYS A 544 24.74 23.14 -18.78
N GLU A 545 24.93 24.45 -18.95
CA GLU A 545 25.92 25.03 -19.87
C GLU A 545 25.75 24.42 -21.28
N ASN A 546 26.82 23.84 -21.83
CA ASN A 546 26.85 23.20 -23.15
C ASN A 546 26.41 21.73 -23.13
N LEU A 547 26.13 21.16 -21.95
CA LEU A 547 25.77 19.76 -21.85
C LEU A 547 24.35 19.52 -22.38
N CYS A 548 24.18 18.45 -23.16
CA CYS A 548 22.89 18.05 -23.66
C CYS A 548 22.06 17.42 -22.52
N VAL A 549 20.97 18.08 -22.14
CA VAL A 549 20.05 17.60 -21.11
C VAL A 549 18.67 17.44 -21.73
N VAL A 550 18.16 16.21 -21.69
CA VAL A 550 16.78 15.87 -22.06
C VAL A 550 15.97 15.69 -20.79
N THR A 551 14.83 16.37 -20.70
CA THR A 551 13.89 16.21 -19.58
C THR A 551 12.69 15.40 -20.05
N LEU A 552 12.52 14.20 -19.51
CA LEU A 552 11.32 13.40 -19.70
C LEU A 552 10.36 13.62 -18.53
N ARG A 553 9.11 13.96 -18.84
CA ARG A 553 8.04 14.24 -17.89
C ARG A 553 6.91 13.20 -18.07
N PRO A 554 7.05 12.01 -17.47
CA PRO A 554 5.96 11.04 -17.45
C PRO A 554 4.80 11.50 -16.56
N THR A 555 3.60 11.02 -16.89
CA THR A 555 2.40 11.11 -16.04
C THR A 555 2.35 9.95 -15.05
N ILE A 556 1.17 9.51 -14.59
CA ILE A 556 1.07 8.41 -13.63
C ILE A 556 1.54 7.11 -14.30
N ILE A 557 2.70 6.61 -13.88
CA ILE A 557 3.26 5.37 -14.44
C ILE A 557 2.52 4.16 -13.85
N THR A 558 1.94 3.34 -14.72
CA THR A 558 1.23 2.09 -14.39
C THR A 558 2.09 0.86 -14.74
N SER A 559 1.53 -0.34 -14.62
CA SER A 559 2.21 -1.59 -14.99
C SER A 559 2.72 -1.58 -16.44
N THR A 560 3.53 -2.56 -16.81
CA THR A 560 3.91 -2.77 -18.21
C THR A 560 2.69 -3.10 -19.07
N TYR A 561 2.63 -2.54 -20.29
CA TYR A 561 1.58 -2.84 -21.25
C TYR A 561 1.87 -4.09 -22.06
N LYS A 562 3.09 -4.20 -22.60
CA LYS A 562 3.50 -5.33 -23.44
C LYS A 562 4.83 -5.93 -23.01
N GLU A 563 5.81 -5.09 -22.67
CA GLU A 563 7.19 -5.54 -22.50
C GLU A 563 7.71 -5.43 -21.05
N PRO A 564 8.54 -6.38 -20.59
CA PRO A 564 8.88 -7.67 -21.24
C PRO A 564 7.70 -8.65 -21.26
N PHE A 565 6.70 -8.43 -20.42
CA PHE A 565 5.40 -9.09 -20.42
C PHE A 565 4.38 -8.13 -19.79
N PRO A 566 3.08 -8.28 -20.11
CA PRO A 566 2.04 -7.41 -19.60
C PRO A 566 1.85 -7.54 -18.08
N GLY A 567 1.53 -6.43 -17.42
CA GLY A 567 1.02 -6.40 -16.05
C GLY A 567 2.08 -6.41 -14.95
N TRP A 568 3.37 -6.37 -15.29
CA TRP A 568 4.40 -6.26 -14.26
C TRP A 568 4.40 -4.87 -13.62
N ILE A 569 4.34 -4.83 -12.30
CA ILE A 569 4.45 -3.62 -11.49
C ILE A 569 5.20 -3.94 -10.20
N GLU A 570 5.91 -2.97 -9.65
CA GLU A 570 6.57 -3.12 -8.37
C GLU A 570 5.85 -2.34 -7.28
N GLY A 571 5.19 -3.09 -6.39
CA GLY A 571 4.42 -2.54 -5.28
C GLY A 571 3.20 -1.72 -5.74
N ALA A 572 2.44 -1.22 -4.77
CA ALA A 572 1.30 -0.34 -5.04
C ALA A 572 1.77 1.12 -5.13
N ARG A 573 1.42 1.82 -6.21
CA ARG A 573 1.84 3.18 -6.51
C ARG A 573 0.65 4.07 -6.84
N THR A 574 0.64 5.30 -6.32
CA THR A 574 -0.28 6.40 -6.67
C THR A 574 -1.74 5.99 -6.84
N MET A 575 -2.15 5.53 -8.03
CA MET A 575 -3.50 5.10 -8.36
C MET A 575 -3.86 3.73 -7.75
N ASP A 576 -2.89 2.83 -7.62
CA ASP A 576 -3.09 1.45 -7.15
C ASP A 576 -3.66 1.41 -5.74
N ILE A 577 -3.39 2.44 -4.92
CA ILE A 577 -3.99 2.56 -3.58
C ILE A 577 -5.52 2.50 -3.67
N PHE A 578 -6.13 3.11 -4.68
CA PHE A 578 -7.58 3.07 -4.88
C PHE A 578 -8.05 1.69 -5.32
N VAL A 579 -7.30 1.02 -6.21
CA VAL A 579 -7.55 -0.38 -6.62
C VAL A 579 -7.65 -1.27 -5.37
N LEU A 580 -6.79 -1.04 -4.40
CA LEU A 580 -6.64 -1.89 -3.22
C LEU A 580 -7.63 -1.61 -2.11
N LEU A 581 -7.85 -0.34 -1.82
CA LEU A 581 -8.87 0.06 -0.87
C LEU A 581 -10.24 -0.43 -1.36
N TYR A 582 -10.49 -0.34 -2.67
CA TYR A 582 -11.73 -0.82 -3.27
C TYR A 582 -11.83 -2.35 -3.28
N GLY A 583 -10.84 -3.05 -3.85
CA GLY A 583 -10.85 -4.51 -3.97
C GLY A 583 -10.98 -5.22 -2.63
N LYS A 584 -10.32 -4.71 -1.58
CA LYS A 584 -10.43 -5.25 -0.20
C LYS A 584 -11.70 -4.83 0.53
N GLY A 585 -12.64 -4.14 -0.11
CA GLY A 585 -13.89 -3.65 0.49
C GLY A 585 -13.68 -2.59 1.57
N LYS A 586 -12.49 -1.97 1.64
CA LYS A 586 -12.14 -0.95 2.63
C LYS A 586 -12.60 0.44 2.24
N ALA A 587 -12.85 0.68 0.95
CA ALA A 587 -13.46 1.90 0.43
C ALA A 587 -14.57 1.53 -0.58
N ASN A 588 -15.80 1.96 -0.30
CA ASN A 588 -16.93 1.82 -1.23
C ASN A 588 -17.27 3.15 -1.92
N PHE A 589 -16.30 4.04 -2.00
CA PHE A 589 -16.42 5.34 -2.66
C PHE A 589 -15.17 5.61 -3.48
N MET A 590 -15.31 6.46 -4.49
CA MET A 590 -14.21 7.01 -5.26
C MET A 590 -14.32 8.53 -5.23
N MET A 591 -13.21 9.22 -5.02
CA MET A 591 -13.20 10.68 -5.04
C MET A 591 -12.69 11.17 -6.40
N GLY A 592 -13.26 12.24 -6.91
CA GLY A 592 -12.81 12.91 -8.14
C GLY A 592 -13.97 13.47 -8.95
N ASP A 593 -13.64 14.38 -9.84
CA ASP A 593 -14.56 14.84 -10.86
C ASP A 593 -14.71 13.74 -11.93
N PRO A 594 -15.93 13.27 -12.28
CA PRO A 594 -16.11 12.22 -13.27
C PRO A 594 -15.47 12.52 -14.62
N ASP A 595 -15.38 13.79 -15.00
CA ASP A 595 -14.87 14.24 -16.29
C ASP A 595 -13.39 14.66 -16.26
N SER A 596 -12.78 14.73 -15.08
CA SER A 596 -11.34 14.96 -14.96
C SER A 596 -10.54 13.82 -15.58
N ILE A 597 -9.48 14.20 -16.29
CA ILE A 597 -8.54 13.27 -16.90
C ILE A 597 -7.59 12.76 -15.82
N LEU A 598 -7.57 11.45 -15.64
CA LEU A 598 -6.61 10.72 -14.83
C LEU A 598 -5.49 10.24 -15.74
N ASP A 599 -4.55 11.13 -16.05
CA ASP A 599 -3.50 10.82 -17.02
C ASP A 599 -2.56 9.73 -16.50
N ALA A 600 -2.56 8.60 -17.20
CA ALA A 600 -1.73 7.45 -16.93
C ALA A 600 -0.96 7.01 -18.18
N ILE A 601 0.19 6.37 -17.97
CA ILE A 601 1.00 5.78 -19.04
C ILE A 601 1.66 4.47 -18.54
N PRO A 602 1.74 3.41 -19.35
CA PRO A 602 2.44 2.18 -18.99
C PRO A 602 3.96 2.35 -18.86
N GLY A 603 4.59 1.62 -17.92
CA GLY A 603 6.01 1.76 -17.61
C GLY A 603 6.97 1.45 -18.76
N ASP A 604 6.64 0.46 -19.59
CA ASP A 604 7.40 0.09 -20.78
C ASP A 604 7.36 1.16 -21.87
N MET A 605 6.24 1.89 -22.02
CA MET A 605 6.17 3.04 -22.92
C MET A 605 7.08 4.19 -22.47
N VAL A 606 7.17 4.43 -21.15
CA VAL A 606 8.12 5.43 -20.61
C VAL A 606 9.56 5.01 -20.89
N VAL A 607 9.91 3.74 -20.67
CA VAL A 607 11.25 3.22 -21.01
C VAL A 607 11.55 3.35 -22.51
N ASN A 608 10.59 3.00 -23.36
CA ASN A 608 10.76 3.14 -24.81
C ASN A 608 10.97 4.60 -25.23
N SER A 609 10.29 5.55 -24.59
CA SER A 609 10.51 6.98 -24.83
C SER A 609 11.89 7.48 -24.37
N ILE A 610 12.44 6.94 -23.27
CA ILE A 610 13.80 7.23 -22.82
C ILE A 610 14.81 6.77 -23.88
N LEU A 611 14.72 5.51 -24.32
CA LEU A 611 15.64 4.95 -25.31
C LEU A 611 15.52 5.66 -26.68
N ALA A 612 14.30 6.02 -27.07
CA ALA A 612 14.04 6.83 -28.26
C ALA A 612 14.74 8.18 -28.19
N ALA A 613 14.64 8.89 -27.06
CA ALA A 613 15.29 10.18 -26.87
C ALA A 613 16.81 10.06 -26.88
N VAL A 614 17.36 9.07 -26.16
CA VAL A 614 18.81 8.77 -26.12
C VAL A 614 19.37 8.61 -27.52
N ALA A 615 18.72 7.81 -28.37
CA ALA A 615 19.25 7.57 -29.69
C ALA A 615 18.96 8.66 -30.71
N HIS A 616 17.80 9.31 -30.64
CA HIS A 616 17.46 10.41 -31.53
C HIS A 616 18.49 11.54 -31.40
N HIS A 617 18.80 11.91 -30.16
CA HIS A 617 19.69 13.03 -29.88
C HIS A 617 21.16 12.63 -29.74
N GLY A 618 21.43 11.41 -29.28
CA GLY A 618 22.79 10.90 -29.14
C GLY A 618 23.46 10.53 -30.46
N SER A 619 22.69 10.33 -31.54
CA SER A 619 23.21 10.04 -32.89
C SER A 619 23.69 11.27 -33.66
N GLY A 620 23.54 12.48 -33.11
CA GLY A 620 24.04 13.74 -33.70
C GLY A 620 25.57 13.80 -33.66
N GLY A 621 26.21 13.14 -34.62
CA GLY A 621 27.66 12.94 -34.71
C GLY A 621 28.50 14.15 -35.09
N ASP A 622 27.90 15.32 -35.33
CA ASP A 622 28.65 16.50 -35.77
C ASP A 622 28.70 17.60 -34.70
N HIS A 623 29.91 18.07 -34.34
CA HIS A 623 30.14 19.08 -33.30
C HIS A 623 29.35 20.38 -33.58
N HIS A 624 29.11 20.71 -34.85
CA HIS A 624 28.29 21.84 -35.27
C HIS A 624 26.77 21.64 -35.08
N GLN A 625 26.27 20.40 -35.23
CA GLN A 625 24.87 20.08 -34.91
C GLN A 625 24.63 20.05 -33.39
N ARG A 626 25.60 19.59 -32.59
CA ARG A 626 25.52 19.58 -31.12
C ARG A 626 25.31 20.99 -30.53
N ARG A 627 25.98 22.01 -31.08
CA ARG A 627 25.74 23.43 -30.72
C ARG A 627 24.34 23.93 -31.12
N LYS A 628 23.78 23.42 -32.23
CA LYS A 628 22.41 23.77 -32.66
C LYS A 628 21.33 23.14 -31.76
N TYR A 629 21.64 22.02 -31.10
CA TYR A 629 20.76 21.35 -30.13
C TYR A 629 20.93 21.87 -28.70
N SER A 630 22.06 22.48 -28.33
CA SER A 630 22.24 23.06 -26.98
C SER A 630 21.26 24.20 -26.67
N ASP A 631 20.77 24.88 -27.72
CA ASP A 631 19.83 26.00 -27.64
C ASP A 631 18.35 25.57 -27.63
N LYS A 632 18.06 24.30 -27.95
CA LYS A 632 16.67 23.80 -28.02
C LYS A 632 16.36 22.98 -26.78
N GLU A 633 15.39 23.45 -26.00
CA GLU A 633 14.93 22.76 -24.79
C GLU A 633 14.24 21.44 -25.18
N MET A 634 14.81 20.32 -24.74
CA MET A 634 14.35 18.97 -25.08
C MET A 634 13.49 18.42 -23.94
N ILE A 635 12.23 18.85 -23.91
CA ILE A 635 11.24 18.44 -22.92
C ILE A 635 10.18 17.57 -23.59
N TYR A 636 9.90 16.43 -22.99
CA TYR A 636 8.96 15.42 -23.49
C TYR A 636 7.91 15.08 -22.45
N HIS A 637 6.65 15.43 -22.69
CA HIS A 637 5.53 14.89 -21.92
C HIS A 637 5.23 13.47 -22.40
N VAL A 638 5.21 12.52 -21.49
CA VAL A 638 4.90 11.12 -21.78
C VAL A 638 3.66 10.74 -21.00
N GLY A 639 2.52 10.87 -21.65
CA GLY A 639 1.20 10.71 -21.08
C GLY A 639 0.15 10.42 -22.15
N SER A 640 -1.10 10.35 -21.73
CA SER A 640 -2.22 9.97 -22.59
C SER A 640 -3.31 11.04 -22.75
N SER A 641 -3.31 12.09 -21.91
CA SER A 641 -4.41 13.06 -21.82
C SER A 641 -4.77 13.78 -23.12
N SER A 642 -3.80 14.04 -24.00
CA SER A 642 -4.03 14.77 -25.25
C SER A 642 -4.47 13.90 -26.42
N THR A 643 -4.28 12.58 -26.36
CA THR A 643 -4.57 11.68 -27.49
C THR A 643 -5.50 10.52 -27.17
N ASN A 644 -5.47 10.00 -25.96
CA ASN A 644 -6.29 8.88 -25.50
C ASN A 644 -6.62 9.04 -24.00
N PRO A 645 -7.42 10.06 -23.62
CA PRO A 645 -7.64 10.41 -22.23
C PRO A 645 -8.40 9.32 -21.46
N LEU A 646 -7.87 8.94 -20.30
CA LEU A 646 -8.54 8.12 -19.29
C LEU A 646 -9.27 9.02 -18.29
N LYS A 647 -10.58 8.85 -18.10
CA LYS A 647 -11.33 9.62 -17.10
C LYS A 647 -11.40 8.90 -15.74
N ILE A 648 -11.61 9.68 -14.67
CA ILE A 648 -11.92 9.15 -13.33
C ILE A 648 -13.15 8.22 -13.38
N LEU A 649 -14.17 8.58 -14.16
CA LEU A 649 -15.37 7.78 -14.33
C LEU A 649 -15.09 6.39 -14.93
N ASP A 650 -14.14 6.31 -15.88
CA ASP A 650 -13.76 5.07 -16.54
C ASP A 650 -13.09 4.13 -15.54
N LEU A 651 -12.11 4.64 -14.79
CA LEU A 651 -11.44 3.86 -13.74
C LEU A 651 -12.45 3.31 -12.71
N ARG A 652 -13.43 4.11 -12.30
CA ARG A 652 -14.51 3.65 -11.39
C ARG A 652 -15.25 2.44 -11.96
N ASN A 653 -15.55 2.48 -13.26
CA ASN A 653 -16.29 1.41 -13.94
C ASN A 653 -15.41 0.17 -14.14
N TYR A 654 -14.13 0.32 -14.49
CA TYR A 654 -13.19 -0.80 -14.62
C TYR A 654 -12.95 -1.49 -13.28
N LEU A 655 -12.76 -0.73 -12.20
CA LEU A 655 -12.65 -1.28 -10.85
C LEU A 655 -13.88 -2.11 -10.48
N PHE A 656 -15.08 -1.56 -10.68
CA PHE A 656 -16.33 -2.27 -10.38
C PHE A 656 -16.48 -3.52 -11.25
N SER A 657 -16.21 -3.42 -12.56
CA SER A 657 -16.28 -4.55 -13.48
C SER A 657 -15.33 -5.67 -13.06
N TYR A 658 -14.05 -5.35 -12.85
CA TYR A 658 -13.02 -6.32 -12.49
C TYR A 658 -13.36 -7.05 -11.19
N PHE A 659 -13.60 -6.33 -10.09
CA PHE A 659 -13.81 -6.95 -8.77
C PHE A 659 -15.20 -7.59 -8.59
N THR A 660 -16.15 -7.32 -9.50
CA THR A 660 -17.40 -8.09 -9.54
C THR A 660 -17.17 -9.48 -10.13
N HIS A 661 -16.31 -9.60 -11.15
CA HIS A 661 -15.98 -10.90 -11.78
C HIS A 661 -14.85 -11.64 -11.05
N ASN A 662 -13.92 -10.91 -10.43
CA ASN A 662 -12.74 -11.42 -9.74
C ASN A 662 -12.72 -10.87 -8.30
N PRO A 663 -13.66 -11.28 -7.43
CA PRO A 663 -13.75 -10.73 -6.09
C PRO A 663 -12.51 -11.06 -5.25
N TRP A 664 -12.11 -10.12 -4.42
CA TRP A 664 -10.96 -10.30 -3.54
C TRP A 664 -11.25 -11.40 -2.52
N THR A 665 -10.31 -12.32 -2.33
CA THR A 665 -10.40 -13.36 -1.29
C THR A 665 -9.49 -12.98 -0.12
N THR A 666 -10.04 -12.92 1.09
CA THR A 666 -9.26 -12.64 2.30
C THR A 666 -8.34 -13.83 2.64
N LYS A 667 -7.40 -13.64 3.57
CA LYS A 667 -6.53 -14.73 4.06
C LYS A 667 -7.33 -15.87 4.71
N THR A 668 -8.54 -15.59 5.18
CA THR A 668 -9.47 -16.54 5.79
C THR A 668 -10.34 -17.26 4.77
N GLY A 669 -10.21 -16.94 3.48
CA GLY A 669 -11.00 -17.53 2.39
C GLY A 669 -12.34 -16.84 2.14
N GLU A 670 -12.63 -15.72 2.83
CA GLU A 670 -13.88 -14.98 2.61
C GLU A 670 -13.82 -14.16 1.33
N VAL A 671 -14.90 -14.24 0.55
CA VAL A 671 -15.06 -13.49 -0.70
C VAL A 671 -15.62 -12.11 -0.41
N VAL A 672 -14.83 -11.08 -0.71
CA VAL A 672 -15.24 -9.67 -0.57
C VAL A 672 -16.19 -9.31 -1.70
N LYS A 673 -17.45 -9.04 -1.35
CA LYS A 673 -18.44 -8.53 -2.30
C LYS A 673 -18.35 -7.01 -2.38
N VAL A 674 -18.01 -6.50 -3.56
CA VAL A 674 -17.95 -5.06 -3.82
C VAL A 674 -19.27 -4.54 -4.37
N SER A 675 -19.60 -3.29 -4.04
CA SER A 675 -20.67 -2.52 -4.69
C SER A 675 -20.07 -1.47 -5.62
N LYS A 676 -20.84 -0.97 -6.58
CA LYS A 676 -20.39 0.15 -7.42
C LYS A 676 -19.97 1.34 -6.53
N PRO A 677 -18.74 1.88 -6.66
CA PRO A 677 -18.26 2.93 -5.77
C PRO A 677 -19.14 4.18 -5.87
N VAL A 678 -19.51 4.75 -4.72
CA VAL A 678 -20.14 6.08 -4.67
C VAL A 678 -19.13 7.12 -5.15
N LEU A 679 -19.46 7.89 -6.18
CA LEU A 679 -18.59 8.95 -6.67
C LEU A 679 -18.78 10.20 -5.79
N LEU A 680 -17.68 10.71 -5.25
CA LEU A 680 -17.63 11.89 -4.39
C LEU A 680 -16.88 13.00 -5.13
N THR A 681 -17.64 13.98 -5.59
CA THR A 681 -17.18 15.07 -6.47
C THR A 681 -16.54 16.23 -5.73
N SER A 682 -16.39 16.16 -4.40
CA SER A 682 -15.70 17.19 -3.63
C SER A 682 -15.25 16.69 -2.26
N LEU A 683 -14.32 17.43 -1.63
CA LEU A 683 -13.99 17.19 -0.21
C LEU A 683 -15.18 17.41 0.72
N LYS A 684 -16.15 18.27 0.33
CA LYS A 684 -17.38 18.47 1.11
C LYS A 684 -18.25 17.22 1.07
N ASP A 685 -18.36 16.59 -0.11
CA ASP A 685 -19.10 15.33 -0.28
C ASP A 685 -18.47 14.20 0.52
N LEU A 686 -17.13 14.12 0.53
CA LEU A 686 -16.42 13.16 1.38
C LEU A 686 -16.65 13.41 2.86
N ARG A 687 -16.57 14.67 3.32
CA ARG A 687 -16.87 15.01 4.71
C ARG A 687 -18.33 14.66 5.05
N ARG A 688 -19.30 14.96 4.19
CA ARG A 688 -20.72 14.60 4.34
C ARG A 688 -20.89 13.09 4.42
N TYR A 689 -20.27 12.34 3.50
CA TYR A 689 -20.28 10.88 3.48
C TYR A 689 -19.75 10.30 4.79
N ILE A 690 -18.59 10.80 5.26
CA ILE A 690 -18.00 10.35 6.52
C ILE A 690 -18.89 10.71 7.72
N SER A 691 -19.49 11.89 7.69
CA SER A 691 -20.34 12.41 8.77
C SER A 691 -21.63 11.64 8.91
N ILE A 692 -22.23 11.22 7.79
CA ILE A 692 -23.46 10.43 7.81
C ILE A 692 -23.16 8.97 8.17
N ARG A 693 -22.09 8.39 7.63
CA ARG A 693 -21.87 6.94 7.70
C ARG A 693 -21.01 6.49 8.89
N TYR A 694 -20.02 7.27 9.31
CA TYR A 694 -19.05 6.83 10.32
C TYR A 694 -19.13 7.61 11.64
N LEU A 695 -19.46 8.91 11.63
CA LEU A 695 -19.54 9.68 12.89
C LEU A 695 -20.59 9.16 13.88
N PRO A 696 -21.80 8.73 13.48
CA PRO A 696 -22.77 8.16 14.42
C PRO A 696 -22.23 6.87 15.05
N ILE A 697 -21.60 6.00 14.25
CA ILE A 697 -21.00 4.75 14.70
C ILE A 697 -19.90 5.02 15.73
N ILE A 698 -19.01 5.98 15.45
CA ILE A 698 -17.94 6.37 16.38
C ILE A 698 -18.50 6.98 17.65
N THR A 699 -19.54 7.80 17.53
CA THR A 699 -20.17 8.45 18.69
C THR A 699 -20.79 7.41 19.62
N VAL A 700 -21.51 6.43 19.05
CA VAL A 700 -22.04 5.28 19.80
C VAL A 700 -20.92 4.43 20.39
N LEU A 701 -19.86 4.15 19.62
CA LEU A 701 -18.72 3.35 20.10
C LEU A 701 -18.00 4.04 21.26
N LYS A 702 -17.80 5.36 21.20
CA LYS A 702 -17.22 6.17 22.29
C LYS A 702 -18.10 6.16 23.53
N LEU A 703 -19.41 6.26 23.36
CA LEU A 703 -20.35 6.22 24.47
C LEU A 703 -20.37 4.84 25.12
N LEU A 704 -20.39 3.76 24.33
CA LEU A 704 -20.22 2.39 24.81
C LEU A 704 -18.86 2.21 25.50
N ASN A 705 -17.81 2.83 24.97
CA ASN A 705 -16.49 2.78 25.59
C ASN A 705 -16.50 3.38 27.00
N VAL A 706 -17.15 4.53 27.19
CA VAL A 706 -17.31 5.15 28.52
C VAL A 706 -18.17 4.27 29.44
N VAL A 707 -19.28 3.76 28.93
CA VAL A 707 -20.23 2.93 29.71
C VAL A 707 -19.62 1.60 30.14
N LEU A 708 -18.74 1.03 29.30
CA LEU A 708 -18.08 -0.26 29.52
C LEU A 708 -16.64 -0.11 30.03
N PHE A 709 -16.36 0.96 30.79
CA PHE A 709 -15.08 1.16 31.47
C PHE A 709 -13.87 1.02 30.54
N HIS A 710 -13.90 1.72 29.41
CA HIS A 710 -12.83 1.80 28.42
C HIS A 710 -12.53 0.50 27.64
N TYR A 711 -13.44 -0.48 27.67
CA TYR A 711 -13.27 -1.76 26.95
C TYR A 711 -13.04 -1.64 25.43
N PHE A 712 -13.56 -0.59 24.79
CA PHE A 712 -13.47 -0.37 23.33
C PHE A 712 -12.47 0.73 22.95
N GLU A 713 -11.61 1.17 23.86
CA GLU A 713 -10.76 2.34 23.65
C GLU A 713 -9.85 2.18 22.44
N GLU A 714 -9.20 1.03 22.32
CA GLU A 714 -8.35 0.69 21.17
C GLU A 714 -9.12 0.73 19.84
N LYS A 715 -10.38 0.25 19.84
CA LYS A 715 -11.22 0.26 18.64
C LYS A 715 -11.62 1.68 18.25
N CYS A 716 -11.99 2.53 19.21
CA CYS A 716 -12.28 3.94 18.98
C CYS A 716 -11.09 4.64 18.32
N VAL A 717 -9.90 4.50 18.93
CA VAL A 717 -8.64 5.09 18.42
C VAL A 717 -8.33 4.58 17.03
N THR A 718 -8.55 3.28 16.76
CA THR A 718 -8.31 2.67 15.46
C THR A 718 -9.22 3.23 14.37
N VAL A 719 -10.52 3.39 14.65
CA VAL A 719 -11.47 3.94 13.68
C VAL A 719 -11.15 5.41 13.38
N GLU A 720 -10.82 6.21 14.39
CA GLU A 720 -10.41 7.60 14.19
C GLU A 720 -9.15 7.71 13.33
N LYS A 721 -8.13 6.90 13.63
CA LYS A 721 -6.91 6.83 12.80
C LYS A 721 -7.22 6.49 11.35
N LYS A 722 -8.14 5.57 11.09
CA LYS A 722 -8.57 5.21 9.72
C LYS A 722 -9.25 6.38 9.00
N ILE A 723 -10.15 7.11 9.68
CA ILE A 723 -10.80 8.29 9.10
C ILE A 723 -9.78 9.39 8.80
N ASN A 724 -8.89 9.68 9.74
CA ASN A 724 -7.84 10.68 9.55
C ASN A 724 -6.91 10.30 8.39
N LEU A 725 -6.58 9.01 8.24
CA LEU A 725 -5.82 8.50 7.10
C LEU A 725 -6.56 8.72 5.77
N VAL A 726 -7.86 8.39 5.70
CA VAL A 726 -8.68 8.60 4.50
C VAL A 726 -8.75 10.08 4.14
N MET A 727 -8.97 10.96 5.11
CA MET A 727 -9.00 12.41 4.88
C MET A 727 -7.65 12.94 4.39
N ARG A 728 -6.54 12.50 5.00
CA ARG A 728 -5.19 12.86 4.56
C ARG A 728 -4.92 12.42 3.12
N ILE A 729 -5.26 11.18 2.75
CA ILE A 729 -5.11 10.67 1.38
C ILE A 729 -5.96 11.51 0.42
N ALA A 730 -7.22 11.78 0.77
CA ALA A 730 -8.11 12.60 -0.05
C ALA A 730 -7.55 14.01 -0.30
N GLU A 731 -7.01 14.67 0.73
CA GLU A 731 -6.40 15.99 0.59
C GLU A 731 -5.12 15.97 -0.26
N LEU A 732 -4.27 14.95 -0.08
CA LEU A 732 -3.01 14.80 -0.80
C LEU A 732 -3.22 14.50 -2.29
N TYR A 733 -4.26 13.72 -2.63
CA TYR A 733 -4.57 13.33 -4.01
C TYR A 733 -5.56 14.26 -4.72
N LYS A 734 -6.25 15.13 -3.99
CA LYS A 734 -7.21 16.10 -4.56
C LYS A 734 -6.68 16.82 -5.81
N PRO A 735 -5.44 17.35 -5.85
CA PRO A 735 -4.96 18.09 -7.02
C PRO A 735 -4.90 17.27 -8.31
N TYR A 736 -4.82 15.94 -8.18
CA TYR A 736 -4.78 15.00 -9.30
C TYR A 736 -6.17 14.46 -9.67
N LEU A 737 -7.04 14.26 -8.67
CA LEU A 737 -8.42 13.80 -8.86
C LEU A 737 -9.35 14.90 -9.40
N PHE A 738 -8.92 16.15 -9.31
CA PHE A 738 -9.59 17.36 -9.81
C PHE A 738 -8.65 18.16 -10.71
N PHE A 739 -7.82 17.46 -11.48
CA PHE A 739 -6.96 18.10 -12.47
C PHE A 739 -7.76 18.34 -13.76
N TYR A 740 -7.70 19.57 -14.25
CA TYR A 740 -8.43 20.02 -15.45
C TYR A 740 -7.48 20.36 -16.61
N GLY A 741 -6.25 19.85 -16.55
CA GLY A 741 -5.25 20.01 -17.59
C GLY A 741 -5.10 18.76 -18.47
N SER A 742 -4.58 18.97 -19.67
CA SER A 742 -4.08 17.93 -20.57
C SER A 742 -2.67 18.29 -21.01
N PHE A 743 -1.77 17.32 -21.05
CA PHE A 743 -0.38 17.53 -21.43
C PHE A 743 -0.21 17.50 -22.95
N ASP A 744 0.23 18.63 -23.51
CA ASP A 744 0.67 18.69 -24.91
C ASP A 744 1.86 17.75 -25.09
N GLU A 745 1.82 16.92 -26.13
CA GLU A 745 2.84 15.93 -26.48
C GLU A 745 3.53 16.25 -27.83
N THR A 746 3.51 17.51 -28.27
CA THR A 746 4.00 17.91 -29.60
C THR A 746 5.44 17.45 -29.86
N ASN A 747 6.37 17.63 -28.92
CA ASN A 747 7.75 17.15 -29.01
C ASN A 747 7.80 15.63 -28.96
N THR A 748 7.05 14.98 -28.05
CA THR A 748 6.99 13.51 -27.96
C THR A 748 6.49 12.88 -29.26
N ARG A 749 5.48 13.46 -29.91
CA ARG A 749 4.96 13.02 -31.20
C ARG A 749 5.99 13.22 -32.32
N ARG A 750 6.71 14.34 -32.32
CA ARG A 750 7.84 14.57 -33.25
C ARG A 750 8.95 13.54 -33.06
N LEU A 751 9.29 13.21 -31.82
CA LEU A 751 10.27 12.17 -31.50
C LEU A 751 9.79 10.81 -32.02
N ARG A 752 8.54 10.43 -31.74
CA ARG A 752 7.93 9.19 -32.24
C ARG A 752 8.00 9.10 -33.76
N LYS A 753 7.66 10.17 -34.48
CA LYS A 753 7.75 10.24 -35.94
C LYS A 753 9.18 10.06 -36.43
N ALA A 754 10.15 10.75 -35.83
CA ALA A 754 11.56 10.66 -36.19
C ALA A 754 12.15 9.26 -35.94
N ILE A 755 11.63 8.53 -34.95
CA ILE A 755 12.00 7.13 -34.69
C ILE A 755 11.31 6.19 -35.69
N ALA A 756 10.03 6.42 -36.01
CA ALA A 756 9.30 5.62 -37.00
C ALA A 756 9.96 5.67 -38.39
N GLU A 757 10.43 6.83 -38.82
CA GLU A 757 11.19 7.03 -40.07
C GLU A 757 12.50 6.23 -40.13
N LYS A 758 13.03 5.78 -38.98
CA LYS A 758 14.22 4.93 -38.87
C LYS A 758 13.90 3.42 -38.79
N ASN A 759 12.68 3.00 -39.18
CA ASN A 759 12.18 1.61 -39.08
C ASN A 759 12.21 1.03 -37.65
N MET A 760 11.89 1.86 -36.66
CA MET A 760 12.03 1.51 -35.24
C MET A 760 10.72 1.48 -34.46
N ALA A 761 9.60 1.81 -35.12
CA ALA A 761 8.29 1.93 -34.50
C ALA A 761 7.85 0.64 -33.78
N GLU A 762 8.23 -0.53 -34.31
CA GLU A 762 7.85 -1.82 -33.73
C GLU A 762 8.67 -2.18 -32.48
N THR A 763 9.93 -1.71 -32.36
CA THR A 763 10.79 -2.06 -31.22
C THR A 763 10.64 -1.11 -30.03
N LEU A 764 10.38 0.17 -30.29
CA LEU A 764 10.14 1.19 -29.26
C LEU A 764 8.74 1.79 -29.42
N TYR A 765 7.73 0.98 -29.15
CA TYR A 765 6.36 1.44 -29.16
C TYR A 765 6.05 2.23 -27.88
N PHE A 766 5.64 3.49 -28.01
CA PHE A 766 5.21 4.35 -26.90
C PHE A 766 4.07 5.31 -27.31
N ASP A 767 3.17 4.84 -28.19
CA ASP A 767 1.98 5.61 -28.56
C ASP A 767 0.78 5.24 -27.67
N ALA A 768 0.30 6.21 -26.90
CA ALA A 768 -0.85 6.03 -26.02
C ALA A 768 -2.15 5.76 -26.78
N GLN A 769 -2.26 6.12 -28.07
CA GLN A 769 -3.48 5.87 -28.87
C GLN A 769 -3.79 4.38 -29.02
N GLY A 770 -2.78 3.51 -29.01
CA GLY A 770 -3.01 2.06 -29.11
C GLY A 770 -3.30 1.37 -27.77
N ILE A 771 -3.56 2.13 -26.69
CA ILE A 771 -4.02 1.57 -25.42
C ILE A 771 -5.54 1.43 -25.46
N VAL A 772 -6.03 0.20 -25.37
CA VAL A 772 -7.46 -0.05 -25.13
C VAL A 772 -7.66 -0.07 -23.61
N TRP A 773 -8.11 1.05 -23.04
CA TRP A 773 -8.14 1.22 -21.58
C TRP A 773 -8.93 0.15 -20.82
N GLU A 774 -10.10 -0.25 -21.34
CA GLU A 774 -10.91 -1.29 -20.72
C GLU A 774 -10.18 -2.63 -20.62
N ASP A 775 -9.58 -3.07 -21.73
CA ASP A 775 -8.78 -4.30 -21.79
C ASP A 775 -7.54 -4.18 -20.90
N TYR A 776 -6.82 -3.06 -20.99
CA TYR A 776 -5.63 -2.82 -20.19
C TYR A 776 -5.93 -2.89 -18.69
N PHE A 777 -6.98 -2.22 -18.19
CA PHE A 777 -7.29 -2.26 -16.77
C PHE A 777 -7.84 -3.62 -16.32
N ASN A 778 -8.78 -4.21 -17.06
CA ASN A 778 -9.44 -5.46 -16.64
C ASN A 778 -8.52 -6.69 -16.77
N ASN A 779 -7.68 -6.74 -17.80
CA ASN A 779 -6.90 -7.94 -18.13
C ASN A 779 -5.40 -7.81 -17.86
N THR A 780 -4.88 -6.59 -17.69
CA THR A 780 -3.44 -6.36 -17.51
C THR A 780 -3.10 -5.69 -16.18
N HIS A 781 -3.53 -4.44 -15.98
CA HIS A 781 -3.05 -3.61 -14.87
C HIS A 781 -3.65 -4.01 -13.52
N ILE A 782 -4.99 -4.14 -13.39
CA ILE A 782 -5.59 -4.53 -12.11
C ILE A 782 -5.16 -5.96 -11.71
N PRO A 783 -5.17 -6.98 -12.61
CA PRO A 783 -4.59 -8.29 -12.32
C PRO A 783 -3.12 -8.20 -11.88
N GLY A 784 -2.32 -7.38 -12.57
CA GLY A 784 -0.93 -7.13 -12.24
C GLY A 784 -0.75 -6.56 -10.83
N VAL A 785 -1.54 -5.54 -10.47
CA VAL A 785 -1.56 -4.98 -9.12
C VAL A 785 -1.93 -6.05 -8.10
N VAL A 786 -2.98 -6.84 -8.35
CA VAL A 786 -3.42 -7.93 -7.46
C VAL A 786 -2.33 -9.00 -7.30
N LYS A 787 -1.54 -9.29 -8.33
CA LYS A 787 -0.49 -10.31 -8.32
C LYS A 787 0.82 -9.85 -7.68
N TYR A 788 1.26 -8.62 -7.97
CA TYR A 788 2.63 -8.18 -7.69
C TYR A 788 2.76 -7.22 -6.51
N ALA A 789 1.68 -6.52 -6.18
CA ALA A 789 1.67 -5.66 -5.02
C ALA A 789 1.09 -6.37 -3.77
N PHE A 790 0.59 -7.60 -3.92
CA PHE A 790 -0.05 -8.44 -2.89
C PHE A 790 0.35 -9.89 -3.03
#